data_AF-A0A346R4G6-F1
#
_entry.id   AF-A0A346R4G6-F1
#
_cell.length_a   1.000
_cell.length_b   1.000
_cell.length_c   1.000
_cell.angle_alpha   90.00
_cell.angle_beta   90.00
_cell.angle_gamma   90.00
#
_symmetry.space_group_name_H-M   'P 1'
#
loop_
_entity.id
_entity.type
_entity.pdbx_description
1 polymer ?
#
loop_
_entity_poly.entity_id
_entity_poly.type
_entity_poly.pdbx_seq_one_letter_code
_entity_poly.pdbx_strand_id
1 'polypeptide(L)'
;MSGTGNTTKSVASTGNQFIDGVLTYDAWADSTLYYSFSTSSAAYSYTGTGNEDLPANFNAITAAQQTAAHFALSADDGPSASAGFSLEGFTAINVASLGSTNSSTAEIRFGETSSSSLGTAQVADFPGNYITGPSGDNGDVWFGSYSGYIYRTPVAGNYAWHTHLHEIGHALGLKHGQENSGAGPTPAAYDSMEYSVMTYRSYVNDPLIGGYSNETYGYAQSYMMADIAALQHMYGADFTTNSGDTVYKWNPNSGDTLVNGAVAIDAGGNRIFATVWDGGGTDTYDLSSYTTALMLDLRPGEHSVFSAVQLAYLGDGNYSRGNIFNALQYQSDTRSLIENAIGGSGDDTITGNAANNTLQGGNGADMLYGGLGNDTLEGGAGADLLDGQGGWDMASYAGSSAAVTVNLGDGLTETGGDAEGDQLLRIEHLEGSVFHDTLIGNAGINYLYGGNGNDTLEGGAGADLLDGQGGWDRASYAGSSAAVTVNLGDGLTETGGDAEGDLLLRIEHLEGSAFDDTLIGSAGINYLYGGDGNDTLEGGAGADRLDGQGGWDRASYTGSSAAVTVNLGDGLVESGGDAEGDQLLRIEHLEGSAFHDTLIGSAGINYLYGGDGNDTLEGGAGADRLDGQGGWDMASYAGSSAAVSVNLGDGLVESGGDAEGDRLLRIEHLEGSAFSDTLIGSAGINYLFGGDGNDTLEGGAGADRLDGQGGWDKVSYAGSSAGVSVNLGDGLVESGGDAEGDQLLRIEHLEGSSYADILTGSAGINWMGGGAGADELAGGGGNDRLSGGTGADDFIFNTGDGSDTITDFELGLDDIRILSGASSFGDLTITDSGANALVQFADVSITLLNVDHTLLMSDDFLFA
;
A
#
# COMPACT_ATOMS: atom_id res chain seq x y z
N MET A 1 -62.75 -11.61 25.78
CA MET A 1 -62.53 -10.85 27.03
C MET A 1 -62.42 -11.86 28.16
N SER A 2 -61.37 -11.78 28.98
CA SER A 2 -61.23 -12.53 30.23
C SER A 2 -62.36 -12.13 31.20
N GLY A 3 -62.64 -12.94 32.23
CA GLY A 3 -63.59 -12.55 33.28
C GLY A 3 -63.19 -11.29 34.07
N THR A 4 -61.99 -10.74 33.82
CA THR A 4 -61.46 -9.48 34.37
C THR A 4 -61.62 -8.26 33.45
N GLY A 5 -62.10 -8.46 32.21
CA GLY A 5 -62.32 -7.38 31.23
C GLY A 5 -61.20 -7.19 30.20
N ASN A 6 -60.11 -7.96 30.29
CA ASN A 6 -58.95 -7.86 29.41
C ASN A 6 -59.19 -8.63 28.10
N THR A 7 -58.52 -8.24 27.02
CA THR A 7 -58.73 -8.80 25.69
C THR A 7 -57.67 -9.84 25.34
N THR A 8 -58.08 -10.87 24.60
CA THR A 8 -57.19 -11.94 24.13
C THR A 8 -57.27 -12.05 22.62
N LYS A 9 -56.20 -12.54 22.00
CA LYS A 9 -56.08 -12.80 20.56
C LYS A 9 -55.61 -14.22 20.32
N SER A 10 -56.03 -14.78 19.20
CA SER A 10 -55.48 -16.05 18.71
C SER A 10 -54.17 -15.80 17.97
N VAL A 11 -53.21 -16.70 18.16
CA VAL A 11 -51.88 -16.67 17.57
C VAL A 11 -51.79 -17.80 16.54
N ALA A 12 -51.32 -17.48 15.33
CA ALA A 12 -51.15 -18.48 14.29
C ALA A 12 -49.95 -19.39 14.58
N SER A 13 -49.90 -20.58 13.97
CA SER A 13 -48.67 -21.40 13.96
C SER A 13 -47.57 -20.71 13.16
N THR A 14 -46.33 -20.83 13.62
CA THR A 14 -45.13 -20.37 12.92
C THR A 14 -44.73 -21.30 11.77
N GLY A 15 -45.19 -22.56 11.81
CA GLY A 15 -44.71 -23.63 10.93
C GLY A 15 -43.39 -24.25 11.41
N ASN A 16 -42.83 -23.77 12.51
CA ASN A 16 -41.64 -24.31 13.16
C ASN A 16 -42.02 -24.98 14.48
N GLN A 17 -41.95 -26.31 14.55
CA GLN A 17 -42.33 -27.08 15.74
C GLN A 17 -41.48 -26.75 16.98
N PHE A 18 -40.27 -26.22 16.80
CA PHE A 18 -39.44 -25.74 17.93
C PHE A 18 -40.13 -24.59 18.68
N ILE A 19 -40.74 -23.66 17.95
CA ILE A 19 -41.47 -22.52 18.50
C ILE A 19 -42.91 -22.93 18.87
N ASP A 20 -43.59 -23.63 17.95
CA ASP A 20 -45.00 -24.01 18.14
C ASP A 20 -45.19 -24.99 19.32
N GLY A 21 -44.17 -25.80 19.64
CA GLY A 21 -44.20 -26.79 20.73
C GLY A 21 -44.47 -26.21 22.13
N VAL A 22 -44.26 -24.90 22.32
CA VAL A 22 -44.51 -24.20 23.58
C VAL A 22 -45.66 -23.19 23.49
N LEU A 23 -46.41 -23.12 22.38
CA LEU A 23 -47.56 -22.21 22.23
C LEU A 23 -48.89 -22.86 22.68
N THR A 24 -49.72 -22.11 23.41
CA THR A 24 -51.15 -22.44 23.58
C THR A 24 -52.01 -22.02 22.38
N TYR A 25 -51.48 -21.11 21.55
CA TYR A 25 -52.15 -20.35 20.48
C TYR A 25 -53.07 -19.21 20.93
N ASP A 26 -53.04 -18.84 22.21
CA ASP A 26 -53.78 -17.68 22.73
C ASP A 26 -52.84 -16.75 23.50
N ALA A 27 -53.00 -15.43 23.30
CA ALA A 27 -52.17 -14.39 23.91
C ALA A 27 -53.04 -13.20 24.35
N TRP A 28 -52.49 -12.32 25.18
CA TRP A 28 -53.13 -11.04 25.50
C TRP A 28 -53.15 -10.11 24.26
N ALA A 29 -54.23 -9.36 24.09
CA ALA A 29 -54.44 -8.47 22.94
C ALA A 29 -54.34 -6.98 23.31
N ASP A 30 -54.30 -6.66 24.60
CA ASP A 30 -54.13 -5.30 25.09
C ASP A 30 -52.74 -4.76 24.73
N SER A 31 -52.64 -3.45 24.48
CA SER A 31 -51.39 -2.78 24.07
C SER A 31 -50.37 -2.66 25.20
N THR A 32 -50.82 -2.84 26.43
CA THR A 32 -50.02 -2.82 27.65
C THR A 32 -50.48 -3.96 28.53
N LEU A 33 -49.55 -4.81 28.95
CA LEU A 33 -49.78 -5.87 29.91
C LEU A 33 -49.54 -5.30 31.32
N TYR A 34 -50.59 -5.26 32.13
CA TYR A 34 -50.48 -4.85 33.52
C TYR A 34 -50.33 -6.05 34.43
N TYR A 35 -49.40 -5.94 35.38
CA TYR A 35 -49.27 -6.92 36.46
C TYR A 35 -49.35 -6.27 37.84
N SER A 36 -49.75 -7.05 38.84
CA SER A 36 -49.85 -6.54 40.22
C SER A 36 -49.58 -7.61 41.26
N PHE A 37 -49.08 -7.17 42.41
CA PHE A 37 -48.86 -8.04 43.56
C PHE A 37 -50.01 -7.86 44.54
N SER A 38 -50.93 -8.82 44.56
CA SER A 38 -52.12 -8.72 45.41
C SER A 38 -51.72 -8.59 46.88
N THR A 39 -52.45 -7.77 47.62
CA THR A 39 -52.24 -7.54 49.07
C THR A 39 -53.33 -8.20 49.92
N SER A 40 -54.42 -8.63 49.31
CA SER A 40 -55.50 -9.39 49.95
C SER A 40 -56.23 -10.28 48.94
N SER A 41 -56.99 -11.24 49.45
CA SER A 41 -57.85 -12.11 48.64
C SER A 41 -58.97 -11.39 47.88
N ALA A 42 -59.25 -10.12 48.20
CA ALA A 42 -60.29 -9.33 47.54
C ALA A 42 -59.98 -9.03 46.06
N ALA A 43 -58.73 -9.23 45.61
CA ALA A 43 -58.35 -9.11 44.21
C ALA A 43 -58.93 -10.23 43.32
N TYR A 44 -59.39 -11.33 43.91
CA TYR A 44 -59.74 -12.58 43.20
C TYR A 44 -61.22 -12.92 43.31
N SER A 45 -61.84 -13.28 42.18
CA SER A 45 -63.25 -13.70 42.11
C SER A 45 -63.41 -14.99 41.30
N TYR A 46 -63.25 -16.12 41.97
CA TYR A 46 -63.07 -17.44 41.32
C TYR A 46 -64.35 -18.30 41.31
N THR A 47 -65.52 -17.68 41.24
CA THR A 47 -66.77 -18.45 41.39
C THR A 47 -66.97 -19.42 40.23
N GLY A 48 -66.90 -20.72 40.49
CA GLY A 48 -67.14 -21.78 39.51
C GLY A 48 -65.92 -22.16 38.67
N THR A 49 -64.72 -21.78 39.09
CA THR A 49 -63.48 -22.06 38.34
C THR A 49 -62.73 -23.30 38.83
N GLY A 50 -63.07 -23.81 40.03
CA GLY A 50 -62.35 -24.92 40.66
C GLY A 50 -61.12 -24.48 41.46
N ASN A 51 -60.78 -23.19 41.44
CA ASN A 51 -59.67 -22.60 42.17
C ASN A 51 -60.11 -21.83 43.44
N GLU A 52 -61.36 -21.96 43.90
CA GLU A 52 -61.97 -21.13 44.96
C GLU A 52 -61.21 -21.17 46.30
N ASP A 53 -60.45 -22.24 46.57
CA ASP A 53 -59.72 -22.42 47.82
C ASP A 53 -58.38 -21.65 47.86
N LEU A 54 -57.84 -21.22 46.71
CA LEU A 54 -56.58 -20.47 46.66
C LEU A 54 -56.73 -19.10 47.34
N PRO A 55 -57.70 -18.24 46.97
CA PRO A 55 -57.90 -16.94 47.62
C PRO A 55 -58.39 -17.07 49.06
N ALA A 56 -59.06 -18.17 49.43
CA ALA A 56 -59.54 -18.39 50.79
C ALA A 56 -58.39 -18.50 51.82
N ASN A 57 -57.21 -18.95 51.37
CA ASN A 57 -56.01 -19.14 52.18
C ASN A 57 -54.85 -18.23 51.75
N PHE A 58 -55.20 -17.03 51.31
CA PHE A 58 -54.28 -16.07 50.70
C PHE A 58 -53.16 -15.59 51.63
N ASN A 59 -51.97 -15.45 51.04
CA ASN A 59 -50.82 -14.71 51.52
C ASN A 59 -50.27 -13.81 50.41
N ALA A 60 -49.72 -12.65 50.77
CA ALA A 60 -49.00 -11.81 49.82
C ALA A 60 -47.62 -12.44 49.52
N ILE A 61 -47.19 -12.35 48.26
CA ILE A 61 -45.86 -12.81 47.84
C ILE A 61 -44.75 -11.96 48.49
N THR A 62 -43.57 -12.54 48.69
CA THR A 62 -42.43 -11.84 49.33
C THR A 62 -41.78 -10.83 48.40
N ALA A 63 -40.96 -9.93 48.95
CA ALA A 63 -40.17 -8.99 48.15
C ALA A 63 -39.25 -9.70 47.14
N ALA A 64 -38.65 -10.84 47.52
CA ALA A 64 -37.82 -11.61 46.60
C ALA A 64 -38.63 -12.20 45.42
N GLN A 65 -39.85 -12.66 45.68
CA GLN A 65 -40.78 -13.09 44.63
C GLN A 65 -41.19 -11.93 43.70
N GLN A 66 -41.41 -10.74 44.27
CA GLN A 66 -41.66 -9.53 43.48
C GLN A 66 -40.46 -9.21 42.59
N THR A 67 -39.23 -9.29 43.09
CA THR A 67 -38.00 -9.09 42.30
C THR A 67 -37.90 -10.09 41.14
N ALA A 68 -38.18 -11.37 41.37
CA ALA A 68 -38.16 -12.37 40.28
C ALA A 68 -39.25 -12.11 39.24
N ALA A 69 -40.45 -11.68 39.66
CA ALA A 69 -41.52 -11.30 38.75
C ALA A 69 -41.20 -10.04 37.94
N HIS A 70 -40.58 -9.03 38.57
CA HIS A 70 -40.10 -7.83 37.89
C HIS A 70 -39.07 -8.17 36.81
N PHE A 71 -38.04 -8.96 37.14
CA PHE A 71 -37.04 -9.43 36.18
C PHE A 71 -37.67 -10.15 34.98
N ALA A 72 -38.63 -11.03 35.22
CA ALA A 72 -39.26 -11.80 34.16
C ALA A 72 -40.12 -10.95 33.21
N LEU A 73 -40.75 -9.88 33.72
CA LEU A 73 -41.78 -9.15 33.00
C LEU A 73 -41.34 -7.80 32.43
N SER A 74 -40.60 -7.01 33.21
CA SER A 74 -40.41 -5.58 32.90
C SER A 74 -38.95 -5.15 32.96
N ALA A 75 -38.54 -4.47 31.90
CA ALA A 75 -37.24 -3.83 31.81
C ALA A 75 -37.16 -2.58 32.70
N ASP A 76 -38.29 -1.88 32.89
CA ASP A 76 -38.38 -0.65 33.67
C ASP A 76 -38.44 -0.89 35.19
N ASP A 77 -39.12 -1.95 35.62
CA ASP A 77 -39.29 -2.27 37.04
C ASP A 77 -38.19 -3.22 37.58
N GLY A 78 -37.45 -3.88 36.69
CA GLY A 78 -36.27 -4.70 37.00
C GLY A 78 -34.96 -3.91 37.02
N PRO A 79 -33.80 -4.56 37.22
CA PRO A 79 -32.52 -3.94 36.93
C PRO A 79 -32.47 -3.51 35.45
N SER A 80 -32.15 -2.26 35.15
CA SER A 80 -32.11 -1.77 33.76
C SER A 80 -31.17 -2.58 32.84
N ALA A 81 -30.08 -3.11 33.41
CA ALA A 81 -29.14 -3.98 32.70
C ALA A 81 -29.74 -5.35 32.31
N SER A 82 -30.86 -5.73 32.92
CA SER A 82 -31.56 -7.00 32.65
C SER A 82 -32.61 -6.91 31.53
N ALA A 83 -32.73 -5.77 30.86
CA ALA A 83 -33.75 -5.54 29.83
C ALA A 83 -33.79 -6.69 28.78
N GLY A 84 -32.65 -7.06 28.20
CA GLY A 84 -32.50 -8.17 27.25
C GLY A 84 -32.82 -9.58 27.79
N PHE A 85 -33.15 -9.72 29.08
CA PHE A 85 -33.55 -10.98 29.71
C PHE A 85 -35.02 -10.99 30.19
N SER A 86 -35.77 -9.91 29.93
CA SER A 86 -37.15 -9.69 30.38
C SER A 86 -38.14 -9.66 29.21
N LEU A 87 -39.41 -10.03 29.45
CA LEU A 87 -40.47 -10.01 28.42
C LEU A 87 -40.54 -8.67 27.67
N GLU A 88 -40.59 -7.56 28.40
CA GLU A 88 -40.67 -6.22 27.83
C GLU A 88 -39.47 -5.89 26.95
N GLY A 89 -38.28 -6.39 27.28
CA GLY A 89 -37.08 -6.07 26.50
C GLY A 89 -36.90 -6.90 25.24
N PHE A 90 -37.37 -8.16 25.22
CA PHE A 90 -37.29 -8.97 24.00
C PHE A 90 -38.59 -9.00 23.18
N THR A 91 -39.67 -8.35 23.63
CA THR A 91 -40.93 -8.26 22.88
C THR A 91 -41.50 -6.85 22.77
N ALA A 92 -42.27 -6.58 21.71
CA ALA A 92 -42.85 -5.25 21.44
C ALA A 92 -44.09 -4.92 22.31
N ILE A 93 -44.41 -5.71 23.34
CA ILE A 93 -45.50 -5.40 24.27
C ILE A 93 -45.00 -4.47 25.37
N ASN A 94 -45.76 -3.42 25.68
CA ASN A 94 -45.47 -2.60 26.84
C ASN A 94 -45.89 -3.36 28.11
N VAL A 95 -45.09 -3.30 29.16
CA VAL A 95 -45.40 -3.94 30.44
C VAL A 95 -45.39 -2.90 31.55
N ALA A 96 -46.31 -2.99 32.50
CA ALA A 96 -46.37 -2.03 33.60
C ALA A 96 -46.80 -2.65 34.92
N SER A 97 -46.00 -2.44 35.97
CA SER A 97 -46.41 -2.79 37.32
C SER A 97 -47.44 -1.80 37.88
N LEU A 98 -48.51 -2.33 38.45
CA LEU A 98 -49.41 -1.59 39.34
C LEU A 98 -48.95 -1.65 40.81
N GLY A 99 -47.80 -2.29 41.07
CA GLY A 99 -47.22 -2.48 42.39
C GLY A 99 -48.02 -3.41 43.30
N SER A 100 -47.81 -3.25 44.61
CA SER A 100 -48.54 -4.00 45.64
C SER A 100 -49.96 -3.45 45.83
N THR A 101 -50.91 -3.92 45.02
CA THR A 101 -52.31 -3.46 44.98
C THR A 101 -53.28 -4.60 44.68
N ASN A 102 -54.55 -4.44 45.07
CA ASN A 102 -55.62 -5.38 44.72
C ASN A 102 -56.29 -4.95 43.41
N SER A 103 -55.59 -5.13 42.28
CA SER A 103 -56.14 -4.80 40.97
C SER A 103 -57.18 -5.83 40.54
N SER A 104 -58.30 -5.36 39.98
CA SER A 104 -59.31 -6.23 39.34
C SER A 104 -59.16 -6.26 37.81
N THR A 105 -58.19 -5.55 37.25
CA THR A 105 -58.02 -5.37 35.80
C THR A 105 -56.62 -5.73 35.30
N ALA A 106 -55.67 -6.05 36.18
CA ALA A 106 -54.37 -6.56 35.75
C ALA A 106 -54.53 -7.92 35.05
N GLU A 107 -53.83 -8.10 33.93
CA GLU A 107 -53.74 -9.37 33.20
C GLU A 107 -53.04 -10.44 34.03
N ILE A 108 -52.00 -10.06 34.76
CA ILE A 108 -51.25 -10.98 35.63
C ILE A 108 -51.32 -10.51 37.08
N ARG A 109 -51.93 -11.31 37.95
CA ARG A 109 -51.96 -11.04 39.40
C ARG A 109 -51.23 -12.14 40.14
N PHE A 110 -50.36 -11.74 41.06
CA PHE A 110 -49.58 -12.68 41.86
C PHE A 110 -50.17 -12.86 43.25
N GLY A 111 -50.28 -14.11 43.69
CA GLY A 111 -50.69 -14.49 45.02
C GLY A 111 -49.90 -15.68 45.56
N GLU A 112 -49.88 -15.82 46.87
CA GLU A 112 -49.44 -17.05 47.53
C GLU A 112 -50.63 -17.64 48.30
N THR A 113 -50.69 -18.96 48.45
CA THR A 113 -51.73 -19.61 49.24
C THR A 113 -51.16 -20.66 50.17
N SER A 114 -51.71 -20.74 51.38
CA SER A 114 -51.44 -21.83 52.30
C SER A 114 -52.44 -22.99 52.16
N SER A 115 -53.30 -22.97 51.13
CA SER A 115 -54.19 -24.09 50.83
C SER A 115 -53.37 -25.35 50.51
N SER A 116 -53.77 -26.49 51.07
CA SER A 116 -53.17 -27.78 50.72
C SER A 116 -53.61 -28.30 49.35
N SER A 117 -54.55 -27.62 48.66
CA SER A 117 -54.95 -27.95 47.29
C SER A 117 -53.85 -27.60 46.27
N LEU A 118 -53.00 -26.61 46.58
CA LEU A 118 -51.86 -26.23 45.75
C LEU A 118 -50.56 -26.72 46.38
N GLY A 119 -50.03 -27.81 45.82
CA GLY A 119 -48.77 -28.41 46.26
C GLY A 119 -47.52 -27.76 45.66
N THR A 120 -47.62 -26.94 44.61
CA THR A 120 -46.48 -26.33 43.90
C THR A 120 -46.79 -24.87 43.60
N ALA A 121 -46.32 -24.32 42.49
CA ALA A 121 -46.92 -23.14 41.87
C ALA A 121 -47.87 -23.59 40.75
N GLN A 122 -48.75 -22.67 40.33
CA GLN A 122 -49.57 -22.83 39.13
C GLN A 122 -50.06 -21.47 38.61
N VAL A 123 -50.33 -21.39 37.32
CA VAL A 123 -51.28 -20.43 36.75
C VAL A 123 -52.70 -20.96 36.86
N ALA A 124 -53.62 -20.10 37.33
CA ALA A 124 -55.01 -20.49 37.53
C ALA A 124 -55.73 -20.77 36.20
N ASP A 125 -55.49 -19.97 35.15
CA ASP A 125 -55.83 -20.31 33.76
C ASP A 125 -55.01 -19.50 32.73
N PHE A 126 -54.86 -20.02 31.51
CA PHE A 126 -54.15 -19.38 30.40
C PHE A 126 -54.90 -18.15 29.84
N PRO A 127 -54.24 -17.28 29.06
CA PRO A 127 -54.95 -16.32 28.21
C PRO A 127 -55.95 -17.07 27.30
N GLY A 128 -57.21 -16.64 27.28
CA GLY A 128 -58.19 -17.10 26.30
C GLY A 128 -58.81 -18.49 26.50
N ASN A 129 -58.42 -19.24 27.54
CA ASN A 129 -59.06 -20.52 27.86
C ASN A 129 -60.44 -20.29 28.51
N TYR A 130 -61.49 -20.93 27.96
CA TYR A 130 -62.90 -20.70 28.30
C TYR A 130 -63.62 -22.00 28.70
N ILE A 131 -63.03 -22.83 29.57
CA ILE A 131 -63.62 -24.14 29.91
C ILE A 131 -65.03 -24.02 30.52
N THR A 132 -65.36 -22.90 31.21
CA THR A 132 -66.68 -22.71 31.87
C THR A 132 -67.34 -21.33 31.69
N GLY A 133 -66.76 -20.42 30.92
CA GLY A 133 -67.22 -19.03 30.75
C GLY A 133 -66.11 -18.01 31.06
N PRO A 134 -66.37 -16.69 31.09
CA PRO A 134 -65.38 -15.70 31.53
C PRO A 134 -65.11 -15.93 33.02
N SER A 135 -64.05 -16.65 33.35
CA SER A 135 -63.58 -16.83 34.71
C SER A 135 -62.64 -15.67 35.06
N GLY A 136 -62.72 -15.19 36.29
CA GLY A 136 -61.92 -14.05 36.75
C GLY A 136 -60.51 -14.44 37.18
N ASP A 137 -59.95 -15.55 36.65
CA ASP A 137 -58.71 -16.18 37.08
C ASP A 137 -57.65 -16.38 35.97
N ASN A 138 -57.94 -16.05 34.71
CA ASN A 138 -56.94 -16.07 33.64
C ASN A 138 -55.75 -15.16 33.98
N GLY A 139 -54.54 -15.69 33.80
CA GLY A 139 -53.28 -14.99 34.05
C GLY A 139 -52.86 -14.89 35.51
N ASP A 140 -53.66 -15.37 36.47
CA ASP A 140 -53.30 -15.31 37.88
C ASP A 140 -52.27 -16.37 38.24
N VAL A 141 -51.14 -15.93 38.78
CA VAL A 141 -50.02 -16.79 39.20
C VAL A 141 -50.08 -17.01 40.70
N TRP A 142 -50.14 -18.28 41.12
CA TRP A 142 -50.20 -18.69 42.51
C TRP A 142 -48.99 -19.52 42.94
N PHE A 143 -48.42 -19.18 44.09
CA PHE A 143 -47.39 -19.98 44.75
C PHE A 143 -47.95 -20.69 45.99
N GLY A 144 -47.77 -21.99 46.10
CA GLY A 144 -48.16 -22.77 47.27
C GLY A 144 -47.12 -22.65 48.40
N SER A 145 -47.57 -22.44 49.63
CA SER A 145 -46.68 -22.36 50.81
C SER A 145 -46.72 -23.62 51.68
N TYR A 146 -47.45 -24.66 51.25
CA TYR A 146 -47.78 -25.84 52.07
C TYR A 146 -46.75 -26.99 51.94
N SER A 147 -46.06 -27.12 50.81
CA SER A 147 -45.43 -28.37 50.35
C SER A 147 -43.95 -28.58 50.70
N GLY A 148 -43.33 -27.73 51.51
CA GLY A 148 -41.91 -27.85 51.87
C GLY A 148 -40.92 -27.35 50.81
N TYR A 149 -41.40 -26.95 49.62
CA TYR A 149 -40.62 -26.19 48.65
C TYR A 149 -40.59 -24.70 49.04
N ILE A 150 -39.42 -24.05 48.94
CA ILE A 150 -39.24 -22.64 49.35
C ILE A 150 -39.30 -21.72 48.13
N TYR A 151 -40.51 -21.44 47.63
CA TYR A 151 -40.72 -20.45 46.55
C TYR A 151 -40.52 -19.00 47.00
N ARG A 152 -40.40 -18.77 48.31
CA ARG A 152 -40.27 -17.44 48.93
C ARG A 152 -38.87 -16.82 48.80
N THR A 153 -37.87 -17.59 48.37
CA THR A 153 -36.46 -17.18 48.26
C THR A 153 -35.91 -17.47 46.85
N PRO A 154 -36.50 -16.90 45.79
CA PRO A 154 -35.94 -17.01 44.45
C PRO A 154 -34.58 -16.30 44.40
N VAL A 155 -33.61 -16.98 43.77
CA VAL A 155 -32.27 -16.50 43.45
C VAL A 155 -31.98 -17.04 42.05
N ALA A 156 -31.40 -16.24 41.15
CA ALA A 156 -31.18 -16.65 39.77
C ALA A 156 -30.46 -18.01 39.70
N GLY A 157 -31.11 -18.95 39.02
CA GLY A 157 -30.63 -20.32 38.84
C GLY A 157 -31.15 -21.33 39.85
N ASN A 158 -31.87 -20.93 40.90
CA ASN A 158 -32.53 -21.89 41.79
C ASN A 158 -33.95 -22.26 41.32
N TYR A 159 -34.49 -23.36 41.85
CA TYR A 159 -35.81 -23.86 41.47
C TYR A 159 -36.94 -22.83 41.67
N ALA A 160 -36.85 -22.02 42.72
CA ALA A 160 -37.85 -20.99 43.00
C ALA A 160 -37.84 -19.91 41.91
N TRP A 161 -36.66 -19.45 41.48
CA TRP A 161 -36.51 -18.49 40.38
C TRP A 161 -37.06 -19.03 39.07
N HIS A 162 -36.63 -20.23 38.68
CA HIS A 162 -37.12 -20.93 37.48
C HIS A 162 -38.63 -21.09 37.47
N THR A 163 -39.23 -21.43 38.63
CA THR A 163 -40.68 -21.56 38.75
C THR A 163 -41.39 -20.22 38.50
N HIS A 164 -40.80 -19.07 38.86
CA HIS A 164 -41.41 -17.78 38.54
C HIS A 164 -41.43 -17.54 37.02
N LEU A 165 -40.32 -17.81 36.32
CA LEU A 165 -40.27 -17.72 34.85
C LEU A 165 -41.29 -18.67 34.20
N HIS A 166 -41.36 -19.91 34.68
CA HIS A 166 -42.27 -20.94 34.17
C HIS A 166 -43.74 -20.55 34.29
N GLU A 167 -44.20 -20.18 35.50
CA GLU A 167 -45.60 -19.81 35.70
C GLU A 167 -45.95 -18.49 35.00
N ILE A 168 -45.03 -17.53 34.97
CA ILE A 168 -45.26 -16.31 34.19
C ILE A 168 -45.37 -16.64 32.69
N GLY A 169 -44.56 -17.57 32.17
CA GLY A 169 -44.70 -18.09 30.81
C GLY A 169 -46.10 -18.62 30.52
N HIS A 170 -46.69 -19.40 31.43
CA HIS A 170 -48.09 -19.84 31.32
C HIS A 170 -49.07 -18.66 31.30
N ALA A 171 -48.89 -17.67 32.17
CA ALA A 171 -49.74 -16.48 32.24
C ALA A 171 -49.65 -15.61 30.98
N LEU A 172 -48.57 -15.75 30.20
CA LEU A 172 -48.33 -15.12 28.91
C LEU A 172 -48.85 -15.92 27.72
N GLY A 173 -49.21 -17.19 27.90
CA GLY A 173 -49.74 -18.06 26.84
C GLY A 173 -48.77 -19.15 26.36
N LEU A 174 -47.70 -19.44 27.09
CA LEU A 174 -46.85 -20.59 26.80
C LEU A 174 -47.39 -21.86 27.45
N LYS A 175 -47.37 -23.00 26.78
CA LYS A 175 -47.72 -24.31 27.34
C LYS A 175 -46.47 -25.12 27.67
N HIS A 176 -46.66 -26.25 28.34
CA HIS A 176 -45.59 -27.22 28.52
C HIS A 176 -45.08 -27.80 27.20
N GLY A 177 -43.75 -27.87 27.07
CA GLY A 177 -43.09 -28.43 25.88
C GLY A 177 -43.37 -29.92 25.66
N GLN A 178 -43.44 -30.72 26.73
CA GLN A 178 -43.67 -32.17 26.65
C GLN A 178 -45.12 -32.58 26.35
N GLU A 179 -46.07 -31.64 26.38
CA GLU A 179 -47.49 -31.96 26.25
C GLU A 179 -47.93 -32.16 24.80
N ASN A 180 -48.80 -33.16 24.59
CA ASN A 180 -49.45 -33.43 23.30
C ASN A 180 -50.63 -32.49 22.99
N SER A 181 -50.95 -31.54 23.87
CA SER A 181 -52.00 -30.55 23.67
C SER A 181 -51.60 -29.52 22.60
N GLY A 182 -52.58 -28.83 22.00
CA GLY A 182 -52.33 -27.75 21.04
C GLY A 182 -51.54 -28.19 19.79
N ALA A 183 -50.36 -27.60 19.59
CA ALA A 183 -49.43 -27.87 18.49
C ALA A 183 -48.77 -29.25 18.51
N GLY A 184 -49.00 -30.04 19.56
CA GLY A 184 -48.17 -31.18 19.89
C GLY A 184 -46.91 -30.76 20.67
N PRO A 185 -46.05 -31.72 21.01
CA PRO A 185 -44.90 -31.47 21.87
C PRO A 185 -43.75 -30.80 21.11
N THR A 186 -42.87 -30.13 21.85
CA THR A 186 -41.54 -29.73 21.39
C THR A 186 -40.80 -30.95 20.83
N PRO A 187 -40.03 -30.84 19.73
CA PRO A 187 -39.32 -32.00 19.20
C PRO A 187 -38.37 -32.58 20.25
N ALA A 188 -38.28 -33.91 20.32
CA ALA A 188 -37.59 -34.60 21.42
C ALA A 188 -36.13 -34.17 21.62
N ALA A 189 -35.43 -33.75 20.57
CA ALA A 189 -34.04 -33.25 20.66
C ALA A 189 -33.91 -31.88 21.37
N TYR A 190 -35.02 -31.17 21.53
CA TYR A 190 -35.12 -29.83 22.11
C TYR A 190 -36.05 -29.78 23.34
N ASP A 191 -36.59 -30.92 23.76
CA ASP A 191 -37.43 -31.01 24.97
C ASP A 191 -36.52 -31.10 26.21
N SER A 192 -35.93 -29.96 26.59
CA SER A 192 -35.14 -29.79 27.82
C SER A 192 -35.10 -28.32 28.26
N MET A 193 -34.76 -28.09 29.53
CA MET A 193 -34.64 -26.75 30.11
C MET A 193 -33.62 -25.87 29.38
N GLU A 194 -32.72 -26.47 28.60
CA GLU A 194 -31.75 -25.74 27.77
C GLU A 194 -32.40 -24.93 26.65
N TYR A 195 -33.65 -25.26 26.28
CA TYR A 195 -34.36 -24.63 25.17
C TYR A 195 -35.63 -23.90 25.60
N SER A 196 -36.27 -24.37 26.66
CA SER A 196 -37.50 -23.76 27.18
C SER A 196 -37.63 -23.99 28.68
N VAL A 197 -37.95 -22.93 29.42
CA VAL A 197 -38.31 -23.06 30.85
C VAL A 197 -39.64 -23.81 31.04
N MET A 198 -40.42 -23.99 29.97
CA MET A 198 -41.75 -24.61 30.00
C MET A 198 -41.71 -26.14 29.96
N THR A 199 -40.55 -26.78 29.80
CA THR A 199 -40.46 -28.25 29.85
C THR A 199 -40.19 -28.76 31.27
N TYR A 200 -40.68 -29.96 31.58
CA TYR A 200 -40.38 -30.68 32.83
C TYR A 200 -39.15 -31.59 32.76
N ARG A 201 -38.34 -31.46 31.71
CA ARG A 201 -37.09 -32.21 31.56
C ARG A 201 -35.89 -31.33 31.86
N SER A 202 -35.03 -31.79 32.76
CA SER A 202 -33.79 -31.08 33.11
C SER A 202 -32.85 -31.07 31.91
N TYR A 203 -32.68 -32.24 31.27
CA TYR A 203 -31.86 -32.47 30.08
C TYR A 203 -32.63 -33.30 29.04
N VAL A 204 -32.14 -33.34 27.80
CA VAL A 204 -32.79 -34.07 26.71
C VAL A 204 -32.94 -35.56 27.06
N ASN A 205 -34.17 -36.09 26.97
CA ASN A 205 -34.59 -37.44 27.38
C ASN A 205 -34.67 -37.72 28.89
N ASP A 206 -34.51 -36.73 29.78
CA ASP A 206 -34.71 -36.89 31.24
C ASP A 206 -36.12 -37.42 31.56
N PRO A 207 -36.32 -38.50 32.34
CA PRO A 207 -37.65 -39.04 32.62
C PRO A 207 -38.59 -38.01 33.28
N LEU A 208 -39.82 -37.90 32.80
CA LEU A 208 -40.87 -37.07 33.43
C LEU A 208 -41.28 -37.56 34.83
N ILE A 209 -40.79 -38.72 35.26
CA ILE A 209 -41.13 -39.33 36.54
C ILE A 209 -40.11 -38.87 37.58
N GLY A 210 -40.53 -38.02 38.51
CA GLY A 210 -39.69 -37.53 39.61
C GLY A 210 -39.45 -36.02 39.62
N GLY A 211 -39.76 -35.33 38.50
CA GLY A 211 -39.49 -33.90 38.33
C GLY A 211 -38.03 -33.64 37.99
N TYR A 212 -37.60 -32.39 38.14
CA TYR A 212 -36.24 -31.95 37.84
C TYR A 212 -35.18 -32.63 38.72
N SER A 213 -34.01 -32.90 38.15
CA SER A 213 -32.88 -33.56 38.79
C SER A 213 -31.66 -32.63 38.99
N ASN A 214 -31.83 -31.34 38.70
CA ASN A 214 -30.79 -30.31 38.78
C ASN A 214 -30.25 -30.11 40.21
N GLU A 215 -29.02 -29.60 40.30
CA GLU A 215 -28.50 -29.07 41.57
C GLU A 215 -29.22 -27.79 42.01
N THR A 216 -28.91 -27.31 43.22
CA THR A 216 -29.56 -26.13 43.83
C THR A 216 -29.62 -24.90 42.93
N TYR A 217 -28.56 -24.64 42.14
CA TYR A 217 -28.47 -23.49 41.23
C TYR A 217 -28.35 -23.90 39.75
N GLY A 218 -28.77 -25.12 39.42
CA GLY A 218 -28.65 -25.68 38.07
C GLY A 218 -29.83 -25.36 37.15
N TYR A 219 -30.67 -24.37 37.47
CA TYR A 219 -31.86 -24.03 36.69
C TYR A 219 -31.62 -22.81 35.79
N ALA A 220 -32.46 -22.65 34.76
CA ALA A 220 -32.39 -21.49 33.87
C ALA A 220 -32.60 -20.17 34.64
N GLN A 221 -31.85 -19.16 34.24
CA GLN A 221 -31.83 -17.82 34.84
C GLN A 221 -32.65 -16.81 34.06
N SER A 222 -32.97 -17.09 32.79
CA SER A 222 -33.83 -16.28 31.93
C SER A 222 -34.85 -17.18 31.22
N TYR A 223 -35.76 -16.57 30.47
CA TYR A 223 -36.43 -17.29 29.38
C TYR A 223 -35.38 -17.83 28.40
N MET A 224 -35.65 -19.00 27.83
CA MET A 224 -34.72 -19.68 26.93
C MET A 224 -35.14 -19.49 25.48
N MET A 225 -34.28 -19.87 24.53
CA MET A 225 -34.44 -19.55 23.10
C MET A 225 -35.84 -19.85 22.51
N ALA A 226 -36.47 -20.97 22.85
CA ALA A 226 -37.81 -21.30 22.35
C ALA A 226 -38.88 -20.41 22.99
N ASP A 227 -38.72 -20.05 24.27
CA ASP A 227 -39.64 -19.17 24.99
C ASP A 227 -39.58 -17.76 24.39
N ILE A 228 -38.38 -17.22 24.18
CA ILE A 228 -38.18 -15.89 23.58
C ILE A 228 -38.79 -15.86 22.18
N ALA A 229 -38.48 -16.83 21.33
CA ALA A 229 -39.02 -16.89 19.97
C ALA A 229 -40.55 -17.01 19.96
N ALA A 230 -41.13 -17.80 20.87
CA ALA A 230 -42.57 -17.95 21.02
C ALA A 230 -43.23 -16.65 21.49
N LEU A 231 -42.66 -15.98 22.50
CA LEU A 231 -43.16 -14.71 23.01
C LEU A 231 -43.04 -13.59 21.97
N GLN A 232 -41.94 -13.52 21.22
CA GLN A 232 -41.78 -12.61 20.09
C GLN A 232 -42.77 -12.88 18.96
N HIS A 233 -43.11 -14.13 18.70
CA HIS A 233 -44.17 -14.46 17.75
C HIS A 233 -45.55 -14.01 18.24
N MET A 234 -45.82 -14.12 19.55
CA MET A 234 -47.08 -13.66 20.16
C MET A 234 -47.19 -12.13 20.21
N TYR A 235 -46.10 -11.43 20.53
CA TYR A 235 -46.11 -10.03 20.95
C TYR A 235 -45.29 -9.09 20.04
N GLY A 236 -44.58 -9.62 19.04
CA GLY A 236 -43.58 -8.90 18.25
C GLY A 236 -42.22 -8.89 18.95
N ALA A 237 -41.11 -8.78 18.22
CA ALA A 237 -39.78 -8.56 18.80
C ALA A 237 -39.54 -7.06 19.06
N ASP A 238 -38.85 -6.75 20.15
CA ASP A 238 -38.38 -5.39 20.44
C ASP A 238 -36.90 -5.22 20.06
N PHE A 239 -36.65 -4.35 19.09
CA PHE A 239 -35.30 -3.99 18.63
C PHE A 239 -34.81 -2.68 19.24
N THR A 240 -35.50 -2.13 20.25
CA THR A 240 -35.07 -0.91 20.95
C THR A 240 -34.29 -1.21 22.23
N THR A 241 -34.44 -2.41 22.78
CA THR A 241 -33.65 -2.90 23.90
C THR A 241 -32.20 -3.13 23.48
N ASN A 242 -31.27 -2.56 24.25
CA ASN A 242 -29.83 -2.61 23.99
C ASN A 242 -29.42 -2.19 22.56
N SER A 243 -30.22 -1.37 21.87
CA SER A 243 -30.08 -1.09 20.42
C SER A 243 -28.87 -0.27 19.96
N GLY A 244 -27.83 -0.16 20.77
CA GLY A 244 -26.53 0.39 20.40
C GLY A 244 -25.44 -0.44 21.07
N ASP A 245 -24.18 -0.19 20.75
CA ASP A 245 -23.05 -1.07 21.11
C ASP A 245 -23.05 -1.50 22.59
N THR A 246 -23.26 -2.80 22.80
CA THR A 246 -23.42 -3.41 24.12
C THR A 246 -22.31 -4.40 24.41
N VAL A 247 -21.70 -4.27 25.58
CA VAL A 247 -20.68 -5.22 26.07
C VAL A 247 -21.30 -6.15 27.10
N TYR A 248 -21.30 -7.44 26.78
CA TYR A 248 -21.67 -8.54 27.65
C TYR A 248 -20.41 -9.15 28.28
N LYS A 249 -20.37 -9.23 29.61
CA LYS A 249 -19.24 -9.78 30.36
C LYS A 249 -19.73 -10.73 31.44
N TRP A 250 -18.92 -11.74 31.76
CA TRP A 250 -19.22 -12.69 32.83
C TRP A 250 -18.08 -12.75 33.84
N ASN A 251 -18.43 -12.78 35.13
CA ASN A 251 -17.42 -12.91 36.19
C ASN A 251 -17.05 -14.38 36.41
N PRO A 252 -15.78 -14.79 36.25
CA PRO A 252 -15.37 -16.20 36.39
C PRO A 252 -15.54 -16.77 37.82
N ASN A 253 -15.62 -15.89 38.84
CA ASN A 253 -15.71 -16.28 40.25
C ASN A 253 -17.14 -16.28 40.81
N SER A 254 -18.01 -15.39 40.33
CA SER A 254 -19.39 -15.28 40.83
C SER A 254 -20.45 -15.78 39.85
N GLY A 255 -20.15 -15.83 38.54
CA GLY A 255 -21.11 -16.20 37.50
C GLY A 255 -22.03 -15.07 37.10
N ASP A 256 -21.83 -13.88 37.67
CA ASP A 256 -22.68 -12.73 37.37
C ASP A 256 -22.56 -12.37 35.90
N THR A 257 -23.72 -12.11 35.28
CA THR A 257 -23.80 -11.55 33.93
C THR A 257 -23.84 -10.04 34.05
N LEU A 258 -22.92 -9.36 33.38
CA LEU A 258 -22.83 -7.91 33.31
C LEU A 258 -23.15 -7.43 31.90
N VAL A 259 -23.99 -6.41 31.81
CA VAL A 259 -24.32 -5.69 30.57
C VAL A 259 -23.87 -4.26 30.75
N ASN A 260 -22.94 -3.79 29.91
CA ASN A 260 -22.32 -2.46 30.00
C ASN A 260 -21.77 -2.17 31.41
N GLY A 261 -21.17 -3.20 32.04
CA GLY A 261 -20.55 -3.13 33.37
C GLY A 261 -21.52 -3.17 34.56
N ALA A 262 -22.84 -3.21 34.33
CA ALA A 262 -23.83 -3.35 35.38
C ALA A 262 -24.34 -4.80 35.50
N VAL A 263 -24.56 -5.29 36.73
CA VAL A 263 -25.05 -6.67 36.95
C VAL A 263 -26.50 -6.77 36.43
N ALA A 264 -26.67 -7.58 35.39
CA ALA A 264 -27.96 -7.95 34.82
C ALA A 264 -28.55 -9.18 35.51
N ILE A 265 -27.71 -10.17 35.82
CA ILE A 265 -28.07 -11.40 36.53
C ILE A 265 -27.06 -11.62 37.65
N ASP A 266 -27.53 -11.56 38.90
CA ASP A 266 -26.78 -11.93 40.12
C ASP A 266 -26.91 -13.45 40.33
N ALA A 267 -25.85 -14.18 39.96
CA ALA A 267 -25.93 -15.61 39.75
C ALA A 267 -25.80 -16.42 41.05
N GLY A 268 -26.71 -17.38 41.25
CA GLY A 268 -26.59 -18.35 42.33
C GLY A 268 -25.46 -19.35 42.09
N GLY A 269 -24.54 -19.47 43.06
CA GLY A 269 -23.59 -20.60 43.10
C GLY A 269 -22.54 -20.64 41.99
N ASN A 270 -22.20 -19.49 41.39
CA ASN A 270 -21.27 -19.40 40.25
C ASN A 270 -21.74 -20.24 39.05
N ARG A 271 -23.05 -20.27 38.78
CA ARG A 271 -23.61 -20.91 37.59
C ARG A 271 -24.09 -19.87 36.60
N ILE A 272 -23.90 -20.15 35.31
CA ILE A 272 -24.41 -19.30 34.22
C ILE A 272 -25.30 -20.20 33.36
N PHE A 273 -26.55 -19.81 33.19
CA PHE A 273 -27.52 -20.54 32.38
C PHE A 273 -28.64 -19.62 31.89
N ALA A 274 -28.38 -18.86 30.82
CA ALA A 274 -29.30 -17.86 30.30
C ALA A 274 -29.23 -17.77 28.76
N THR A 275 -30.23 -17.12 28.16
CA THR A 275 -30.24 -16.75 26.74
C THR A 275 -30.18 -15.23 26.60
N VAL A 276 -29.33 -14.72 25.71
CA VAL A 276 -29.21 -13.29 25.41
C VAL A 276 -30.13 -12.90 24.26
N TRP A 277 -30.83 -11.78 24.43
CA TRP A 277 -31.46 -11.01 23.34
C TRP A 277 -30.85 -9.61 23.30
N ASP A 278 -30.47 -9.18 22.11
CA ASP A 278 -30.09 -7.81 21.79
C ASP A 278 -30.99 -7.27 20.66
N GLY A 279 -31.27 -5.97 20.69
CA GLY A 279 -32.11 -5.29 19.71
C GLY A 279 -31.34 -4.59 18.59
N GLY A 280 -30.02 -4.44 18.68
CA GLY A 280 -29.22 -3.77 17.65
C GLY A 280 -27.93 -3.18 18.18
N GLY A 281 -27.01 -2.84 17.28
CA GLY A 281 -25.75 -2.23 17.64
C GLY A 281 -24.60 -3.04 17.06
N THR A 282 -23.41 -2.82 17.61
CA THR A 282 -22.26 -3.70 17.40
C THR A 282 -21.81 -4.19 18.77
N ASP A 283 -22.17 -5.43 19.07
CA ASP A 283 -22.16 -5.97 20.43
C ASP A 283 -20.99 -6.91 20.65
N THR A 284 -20.48 -6.96 21.88
CA THR A 284 -19.26 -7.70 22.21
C THR A 284 -19.46 -8.65 23.38
N TYR A 285 -19.12 -9.92 23.18
CA TYR A 285 -18.84 -10.86 24.28
C TYR A 285 -17.39 -10.67 24.75
N ASP A 286 -17.19 -10.04 25.91
CA ASP A 286 -15.87 -9.83 26.53
C ASP A 286 -15.59 -10.91 27.60
N LEU A 287 -14.78 -11.90 27.23
CA LEU A 287 -14.34 -13.00 28.09
C LEU A 287 -12.84 -12.90 28.46
N SER A 288 -12.22 -11.74 28.26
CA SER A 288 -10.80 -11.45 28.56
C SER A 288 -10.33 -11.81 29.98
N SER A 289 -11.24 -11.92 30.94
CA SER A 289 -10.91 -12.30 32.32
C SER A 289 -10.78 -13.80 32.57
N TYR A 290 -11.13 -14.64 31.58
CA TYR A 290 -11.05 -16.09 31.69
C TYR A 290 -9.64 -16.58 31.32
N THR A 291 -9.21 -17.67 31.97
CA THR A 291 -7.86 -18.23 31.81
C THR A 291 -7.89 -19.71 31.43
N THR A 292 -9.05 -20.21 31.01
CA THR A 292 -9.28 -21.59 30.59
C THR A 292 -9.88 -21.56 29.20
N ALA A 293 -9.60 -22.59 28.42
CA ALA A 293 -10.18 -22.78 27.09
C ALA A 293 -11.69 -22.50 27.07
N LEU A 294 -12.06 -21.53 26.24
CA LEU A 294 -13.41 -21.08 25.94
C LEU A 294 -13.89 -21.74 24.64
N MET A 295 -15.21 -21.92 24.53
CA MET A 295 -15.89 -22.18 23.26
C MET A 295 -16.97 -21.12 23.09
N LEU A 296 -16.75 -20.17 22.19
CA LEU A 296 -17.68 -19.08 21.89
C LEU A 296 -18.32 -19.35 20.52
N ASP A 297 -19.65 -19.37 20.48
CA ASP A 297 -20.41 -19.49 19.23
C ASP A 297 -21.42 -18.35 19.17
N LEU A 298 -21.19 -17.40 18.27
CA LEU A 298 -22.01 -16.19 18.14
C LEU A 298 -23.24 -16.40 17.25
N ARG A 299 -23.47 -17.62 16.74
CA ARG A 299 -24.59 -17.89 15.83
C ARG A 299 -25.93 -17.92 16.60
N PRO A 300 -27.02 -17.44 15.99
CA PRO A 300 -28.36 -17.54 16.56
C PRO A 300 -28.74 -18.99 16.84
N GLY A 301 -29.28 -19.27 18.04
CA GLY A 301 -29.69 -20.61 18.43
C GLY A 301 -28.56 -21.53 18.91
N GLU A 302 -27.31 -21.07 18.85
CA GLU A 302 -26.14 -21.79 19.38
C GLU A 302 -25.78 -21.30 20.80
N HIS A 303 -24.70 -21.86 21.33
CA HIS A 303 -24.34 -21.71 22.74
C HIS A 303 -22.83 -21.65 22.95
N SER A 304 -22.44 -20.93 24.00
CA SER A 304 -21.05 -20.76 24.41
C SER A 304 -20.77 -21.43 25.74
N VAL A 305 -19.55 -21.96 25.90
CA VAL A 305 -19.02 -22.54 27.14
C VAL A 305 -17.80 -21.73 27.58
N PHE A 306 -17.92 -21.07 28.72
CA PHE A 306 -16.83 -20.28 29.30
C PHE A 306 -16.05 -21.06 30.35
N SER A 307 -16.74 -21.93 31.10
CA SER A 307 -16.10 -22.77 32.11
C SER A 307 -16.98 -23.94 32.51
N ALA A 308 -16.38 -25.13 32.56
CA ALA A 308 -17.03 -26.32 33.12
C ALA A 308 -17.47 -26.14 34.59
N VAL A 309 -16.81 -25.24 35.33
CA VAL A 309 -17.18 -24.91 36.73
C VAL A 309 -18.40 -23.99 36.79
N GLN A 310 -18.79 -23.35 35.70
CA GLN A 310 -19.96 -22.48 35.66
C GLN A 310 -21.16 -23.12 34.95
N LEU A 311 -20.97 -24.26 34.29
CA LEU A 311 -22.07 -25.02 33.71
C LEU A 311 -23.03 -25.48 34.81
N ALA A 312 -24.33 -25.25 34.58
CA ALA A 312 -25.39 -25.76 35.42
C ALA A 312 -25.42 -27.30 35.40
N TYR A 313 -25.38 -27.94 36.57
CA TYR A 313 -25.57 -29.39 36.66
C TYR A 313 -27.06 -29.73 36.62
N LEU A 314 -27.47 -30.43 35.57
CA LEU A 314 -28.88 -30.75 35.27
C LEU A 314 -29.33 -32.07 35.89
N GLY A 315 -28.42 -32.86 36.46
CA GLY A 315 -28.73 -34.15 37.09
C GLY A 315 -28.23 -35.36 36.31
N ASP A 316 -28.12 -36.51 37.00
CA ASP A 316 -27.70 -37.80 36.42
C ASP A 316 -26.42 -37.80 35.56
N GLY A 317 -25.46 -36.92 35.91
CA GLY A 317 -24.20 -36.78 35.17
C GLY A 317 -24.26 -35.81 33.98
N ASN A 318 -25.39 -35.16 33.75
CA ASN A 318 -25.59 -34.19 32.67
C ASN A 318 -25.38 -32.75 33.16
N TYR A 319 -24.76 -31.94 32.32
CA TYR A 319 -24.61 -30.50 32.49
C TYR A 319 -25.32 -29.80 31.32
N SER A 320 -25.67 -28.52 31.50
CA SER A 320 -26.09 -27.68 30.39
C SER A 320 -25.01 -27.72 29.31
N ARG A 321 -25.41 -27.76 28.04
CA ARG A 321 -24.45 -27.68 26.93
C ARG A 321 -23.67 -26.38 26.91
N GLY A 322 -24.27 -25.29 27.41
CA GLY A 322 -23.70 -23.95 27.38
C GLY A 322 -23.94 -23.18 28.67
N ASN A 323 -23.07 -22.20 28.89
CA ASN A 323 -23.27 -21.15 29.88
C ASN A 323 -24.29 -20.13 29.37
N ILE A 324 -24.11 -19.68 28.14
CA ILE A 324 -24.95 -18.69 27.47
C ILE A 324 -25.41 -19.23 26.12
N PHE A 325 -26.63 -18.88 25.77
CA PHE A 325 -27.26 -19.19 24.49
C PHE A 325 -27.62 -17.89 23.77
N ASN A 326 -27.61 -17.91 22.45
CA ASN A 326 -28.06 -16.77 21.65
C ASN A 326 -29.51 -16.99 21.23
N ALA A 327 -30.36 -15.96 21.39
CA ALA A 327 -31.73 -16.01 20.90
C ALA A 327 -31.78 -16.31 19.38
N LEU A 328 -32.90 -16.89 18.93
CA LEU A 328 -33.16 -17.02 17.50
C LEU A 328 -33.43 -15.64 16.89
N GLN A 329 -33.03 -15.45 15.63
CA GLN A 329 -33.41 -14.26 14.89
C GLN A 329 -34.92 -14.19 14.69
N TYR A 330 -35.49 -13.00 14.91
CA TYR A 330 -36.87 -12.72 14.59
C TYR A 330 -37.02 -12.46 13.09
N GLN A 331 -37.68 -13.38 12.36
CA GLN A 331 -37.93 -13.25 10.91
C GLN A 331 -36.64 -13.05 10.07
N SER A 332 -35.53 -13.68 10.47
CA SER A 332 -34.21 -13.54 9.83
C SER A 332 -33.64 -12.11 9.83
N ASP A 333 -34.12 -11.26 10.74
CA ASP A 333 -33.52 -9.95 10.99
C ASP A 333 -32.18 -10.11 11.72
N THR A 334 -31.14 -9.48 11.21
CA THR A 334 -29.76 -9.62 11.72
C THR A 334 -29.44 -8.67 12.85
N ARG A 335 -30.33 -7.73 13.22
CA ARG A 335 -30.05 -6.73 14.26
C ARG A 335 -29.83 -7.33 15.65
N SER A 336 -30.27 -8.56 15.91
CA SER A 336 -30.07 -9.22 17.21
C SER A 336 -28.81 -10.08 17.27
N LEU A 337 -27.92 -9.94 16.29
CA LEU A 337 -26.65 -10.67 16.28
C LEU A 337 -25.70 -10.07 17.32
N ILE A 338 -24.72 -10.88 17.72
CA ILE A 338 -23.56 -10.40 18.49
C ILE A 338 -22.40 -10.41 17.51
N GLU A 339 -21.78 -9.26 17.29
CA GLU A 339 -20.78 -9.07 16.25
C GLU A 339 -19.38 -9.46 16.72
N ASN A 340 -19.05 -9.25 17.99
CA ASN A 340 -17.66 -9.35 18.43
C ASN A 340 -17.48 -10.32 19.59
N ALA A 341 -16.30 -10.92 19.67
CA ALA A 341 -15.88 -11.72 20.81
C ALA A 341 -14.41 -11.47 21.14
N ILE A 342 -14.13 -11.40 22.43
CA ILE A 342 -12.78 -11.34 22.99
C ILE A 342 -12.59 -12.55 23.89
N GLY A 343 -11.70 -13.45 23.49
CA GLY A 343 -11.28 -14.62 24.24
C GLY A 343 -10.44 -14.26 25.48
N GLY A 344 -9.91 -15.29 26.12
CA GLY A 344 -9.18 -15.22 27.36
C GLY A 344 -7.67 -15.45 27.18
N SER A 345 -7.08 -16.18 28.13
CA SER A 345 -5.66 -16.55 28.09
C SER A 345 -5.42 -18.05 27.92
N GLY A 346 -6.43 -18.81 27.47
CA GLY A 346 -6.34 -20.24 27.21
C GLY A 346 -6.59 -20.51 25.74
N ASP A 347 -6.39 -21.76 25.31
CA ASP A 347 -6.60 -22.18 23.92
C ASP A 347 -8.11 -22.16 23.60
N ASP A 348 -8.57 -21.08 22.98
CA ASP A 348 -9.97 -20.76 22.81
C ASP A 348 -10.48 -21.16 21.41
N THR A 349 -11.77 -21.44 21.29
CA THR A 349 -12.43 -21.61 20.00
C THR A 349 -13.53 -20.57 19.87
N ILE A 350 -13.45 -19.71 18.86
CA ILE A 350 -14.39 -18.62 18.62
C ILE A 350 -14.98 -18.78 17.22
N THR A 351 -16.30 -18.87 17.14
CA THR A 351 -17.06 -18.95 15.88
C THR A 351 -17.96 -17.73 15.77
N GLY A 352 -17.74 -16.91 14.75
CA GLY A 352 -18.59 -15.79 14.37
C GLY A 352 -19.91 -16.25 13.75
N ASN A 353 -20.59 -15.35 13.04
CA ASN A 353 -21.92 -15.59 12.51
C ASN A 353 -22.07 -15.11 11.06
N ALA A 354 -23.09 -14.31 10.75
CA ALA A 354 -23.35 -13.83 9.41
C ALA A 354 -23.24 -12.30 9.29
N ALA A 355 -22.94 -11.63 10.39
CA ALA A 355 -22.52 -10.24 10.43
C ALA A 355 -21.01 -10.16 10.25
N ASN A 356 -20.51 -8.96 9.96
CA ASN A 356 -19.08 -8.70 10.02
C ASN A 356 -18.63 -8.77 11.49
N ASN A 357 -17.77 -9.73 11.79
CA ASN A 357 -17.32 -10.01 13.15
C ASN A 357 -15.91 -9.48 13.40
N THR A 358 -15.67 -8.96 14.61
CA THR A 358 -14.30 -8.78 15.14
C THR A 358 -14.03 -9.81 16.22
N LEU A 359 -13.14 -10.76 15.94
CA LEU A 359 -12.83 -11.88 16.82
C LEU A 359 -11.38 -11.76 17.31
N GLN A 360 -11.20 -11.72 18.64
CA GLN A 360 -9.89 -11.67 19.29
C GLN A 360 -9.67 -12.93 20.12
N GLY A 361 -8.64 -13.72 19.82
CA GLY A 361 -8.28 -14.94 20.57
C GLY A 361 -7.73 -14.61 21.95
N GLY A 362 -6.67 -13.79 21.98
CA GLY A 362 -6.04 -13.30 23.19
C GLY A 362 -4.67 -13.90 23.40
N ASN A 363 -4.50 -14.75 24.43
CA ASN A 363 -3.30 -15.59 24.51
C ASN A 363 -3.73 -17.05 24.51
N GLY A 364 -2.88 -17.94 24.01
CA GLY A 364 -3.21 -19.35 23.87
C GLY A 364 -3.07 -19.75 22.42
N ALA A 365 -3.24 -21.04 22.09
CA ALA A 365 -3.35 -21.46 20.70
C ALA A 365 -4.83 -21.48 20.32
N ASP A 366 -5.29 -20.40 19.71
CA ASP A 366 -6.70 -20.10 19.48
C ASP A 366 -7.18 -20.56 18.11
N MET A 367 -8.48 -20.82 17.99
CA MET A 367 -9.15 -21.20 16.74
C MET A 367 -10.28 -20.21 16.45
N LEU A 368 -10.08 -19.35 15.46
CA LEU A 368 -11.02 -18.31 15.06
C LEU A 368 -11.65 -18.65 13.72
N TYR A 369 -12.98 -18.68 13.69
CA TYR A 369 -13.79 -18.92 12.50
C TYR A 369 -14.68 -17.72 12.24
N GLY A 370 -14.40 -16.92 11.21
CA GLY A 370 -15.15 -15.69 10.88
C GLY A 370 -16.62 -15.97 10.61
N GLY A 371 -16.89 -16.76 9.57
CA GLY A 371 -18.25 -17.20 9.24
C GLY A 371 -18.69 -16.68 7.89
N LEU A 372 -19.83 -15.99 7.83
CA LEU A 372 -20.18 -15.16 6.69
C LEU A 372 -20.01 -13.70 7.08
N GLY A 373 -19.68 -12.84 6.13
CA GLY A 373 -19.45 -11.42 6.43
C GLY A 373 -18.00 -11.07 6.13
N ASN A 374 -17.64 -9.82 6.32
CA ASN A 374 -16.26 -9.38 6.18
C ASN A 374 -15.68 -9.24 7.58
N ASP A 375 -14.92 -10.24 8.01
CA ASP A 375 -14.51 -10.41 9.39
C ASP A 375 -13.09 -9.92 9.63
N THR A 376 -12.82 -9.44 10.84
CA THR A 376 -11.47 -9.12 11.33
C THR A 376 -11.10 -10.14 12.39
N LEU A 377 -10.03 -10.90 12.15
CA LEU A 377 -9.53 -11.94 13.04
C LEU A 377 -8.16 -11.53 13.60
N GLU A 378 -8.05 -11.52 14.93
CA GLU A 378 -6.82 -11.25 15.66
C GLU A 378 -6.56 -12.43 16.60
N GLY A 379 -5.59 -13.29 16.26
CA GLY A 379 -5.22 -14.44 17.09
C GLY A 379 -4.66 -13.99 18.43
N GLY A 380 -3.64 -13.15 18.38
CA GLY A 380 -2.92 -12.64 19.53
C GLY A 380 -1.67 -13.48 19.82
N ALA A 381 -1.34 -13.68 21.09
CA ALA A 381 -0.13 -14.43 21.44
C ALA A 381 -0.40 -15.93 21.42
N GLY A 382 0.09 -16.64 20.42
CA GLY A 382 -0.35 -18.01 20.20
C GLY A 382 0.33 -18.67 19.03
N ALA A 383 -0.11 -19.87 18.72
CA ALA A 383 0.05 -20.43 17.38
C ALA A 383 -1.37 -20.74 16.92
N ASP A 384 -1.97 -19.77 16.25
CA ASP A 384 -3.41 -19.66 16.10
C ASP A 384 -3.88 -20.18 14.74
N LEU A 385 -5.15 -20.55 14.65
CA LEU A 385 -5.82 -20.83 13.39
C LEU A 385 -6.82 -19.72 13.10
N LEU A 386 -6.56 -18.93 12.06
CA LEU A 386 -7.43 -17.85 11.60
C LEU A 386 -8.09 -18.29 10.28
N ASP A 387 -9.39 -18.56 10.32
CA ASP A 387 -10.16 -19.01 9.17
C ASP A 387 -11.34 -18.06 8.88
N GLY A 388 -11.19 -17.20 7.88
CA GLY A 388 -12.21 -16.20 7.51
C GLY A 388 -13.53 -16.84 7.04
N GLN A 389 -13.41 -17.98 6.36
CA GLN A 389 -14.52 -18.70 5.72
C GLN A 389 -15.15 -17.96 4.55
N GLY A 390 -16.12 -17.08 4.78
CA GLY A 390 -17.02 -16.61 3.74
C GLY A 390 -17.21 -15.12 3.71
N GLY A 391 -16.36 -14.42 2.97
CA GLY A 391 -16.55 -13.01 2.66
C GLY A 391 -15.24 -12.40 2.20
N TRP A 392 -14.91 -11.25 2.77
CA TRP A 392 -13.62 -10.59 2.57
C TRP A 392 -13.02 -10.36 3.95
N ASP A 393 -12.11 -11.25 4.32
CA ASP A 393 -11.69 -11.40 5.70
C ASP A 393 -10.26 -10.89 5.90
N MET A 394 -10.01 -10.30 7.07
CA MET A 394 -8.75 -9.70 7.46
C MET A 394 -8.13 -10.44 8.63
N ALA A 395 -6.87 -10.86 8.47
CA ALA A 395 -6.02 -11.18 9.61
C ALA A 395 -5.30 -9.90 10.06
N SER A 396 -5.50 -9.50 11.31
CA SER A 396 -4.89 -8.28 11.87
C SER A 396 -3.82 -8.62 12.90
N TYR A 397 -2.64 -8.03 12.70
CA TYR A 397 -1.50 -8.08 13.61
C TYR A 397 -1.18 -6.71 14.21
N ALA A 398 -2.13 -5.76 14.13
CA ALA A 398 -1.97 -4.40 14.66
C ALA A 398 -1.64 -4.35 16.16
N GLY A 399 -2.08 -5.37 16.92
CA GLY A 399 -1.80 -5.53 18.33
C GLY A 399 -0.40 -6.07 18.66
N SER A 400 0.33 -6.59 17.66
CA SER A 400 1.58 -7.30 17.92
C SER A 400 2.68 -6.40 18.46
N SER A 401 3.47 -6.96 19.39
CA SER A 401 4.57 -6.27 20.06
C SER A 401 5.92 -6.39 19.34
N ALA A 402 5.95 -7.02 18.16
CA ALA A 402 7.10 -7.13 17.28
C ALA A 402 6.64 -7.22 15.81
N ALA A 403 7.60 -7.13 14.89
CA ALA A 403 7.33 -7.32 13.47
C ALA A 403 6.87 -8.75 13.16
N VAL A 404 5.99 -8.86 12.16
CA VAL A 404 5.42 -10.09 11.62
C VAL A 404 5.88 -10.32 10.18
N THR A 405 5.94 -11.59 9.79
CA THR A 405 6.14 -12.02 8.40
C THR A 405 5.03 -13.00 8.07
N VAL A 406 4.13 -12.57 7.18
CA VAL A 406 2.87 -13.26 6.86
C VAL A 406 2.76 -13.48 5.36
N ASN A 407 2.47 -14.72 4.93
CA ASN A 407 2.38 -15.10 3.53
C ASN A 407 1.13 -15.93 3.21
N LEU A 408 0.16 -15.32 2.52
CA LEU A 408 -1.09 -15.99 2.14
C LEU A 408 -0.93 -17.06 1.05
N GLY A 409 0.24 -17.14 0.39
CA GLY A 409 0.46 -17.94 -0.82
C GLY A 409 1.16 -19.28 -0.62
N ASP A 410 1.87 -19.50 0.49
CA ASP A 410 2.73 -20.69 0.66
C ASP A 410 2.09 -21.84 1.47
N GLY A 411 1.02 -21.54 2.22
CA GLY A 411 0.31 -22.51 3.07
C GLY A 411 1.16 -23.06 4.22
N LEU A 412 2.20 -22.33 4.63
CA LEU A 412 3.04 -22.63 5.78
C LEU A 412 2.48 -21.94 7.04
N THR A 413 3.22 -22.08 8.14
CA THR A 413 2.94 -21.32 9.36
C THR A 413 3.68 -20.00 9.31
N GLU A 414 3.01 -18.93 9.75
CA GLU A 414 3.56 -17.59 9.76
C GLU A 414 4.63 -17.41 10.87
N THR A 415 5.38 -16.31 10.82
CA THR A 415 6.53 -16.10 11.73
C THR A 415 6.62 -14.68 12.25
N GLY A 416 7.25 -14.53 13.43
CA GLY A 416 7.49 -13.23 14.05
C GLY A 416 6.29 -12.68 14.83
N GLY A 417 6.58 -11.98 15.93
CA GLY A 417 5.56 -11.35 16.77
C GLY A 417 4.43 -12.31 17.16
N ASP A 418 3.21 -11.85 16.93
CA ASP A 418 1.97 -12.57 17.21
C ASP A 418 1.61 -13.54 16.06
N ALA A 419 2.28 -13.44 14.90
CA ALA A 419 2.10 -14.38 13.79
C ALA A 419 2.88 -15.70 13.98
N GLU A 420 3.72 -15.82 15.01
CA GLU A 420 4.61 -16.97 15.17
C GLU A 420 3.86 -18.30 15.35
N GLY A 421 3.80 -19.10 14.29
CA GLY A 421 3.14 -20.40 14.29
C GLY A 421 1.69 -20.37 13.82
N ASP A 422 1.16 -19.20 13.46
CA ASP A 422 -0.20 -19.03 12.97
C ASP A 422 -0.43 -19.74 11.64
N GLN A 423 -1.68 -20.11 11.39
CA GLN A 423 -2.17 -20.65 10.13
C GLN A 423 -3.36 -19.86 9.65
N LEU A 424 -3.24 -19.27 8.46
CA LEU A 424 -4.30 -18.46 7.84
C LEU A 424 -5.00 -19.26 6.75
N LEU A 425 -6.33 -19.24 6.76
CA LEU A 425 -7.18 -19.90 5.76
C LEU A 425 -8.25 -18.94 5.28
N ARG A 426 -8.40 -18.78 3.95
CA ARG A 426 -9.43 -17.94 3.34
C ARG A 426 -9.41 -16.53 3.93
N ILE A 427 -8.24 -15.91 3.84
CA ILE A 427 -7.97 -14.53 4.23
C ILE A 427 -7.55 -13.80 2.97
N GLU A 428 -8.11 -12.61 2.75
CA GLU A 428 -7.82 -11.77 1.61
C GLU A 428 -7.06 -10.51 2.02
N HIS A 429 -7.23 -10.05 3.26
CA HIS A 429 -6.61 -8.84 3.78
C HIS A 429 -5.60 -9.15 4.90
N LEU A 430 -4.48 -8.41 4.89
CA LEU A 430 -3.50 -8.41 5.98
C LEU A 430 -3.33 -7.00 6.53
N GLU A 431 -3.28 -6.88 7.85
CA GLU A 431 -2.85 -5.68 8.55
C GLU A 431 -1.64 -6.00 9.42
N GLY A 432 -0.53 -5.29 9.16
CA GLY A 432 0.71 -5.39 9.91
C GLY A 432 0.64 -4.71 11.28
N SER A 433 1.75 -4.77 11.97
CA SER A 433 1.98 -4.21 13.29
C SER A 433 2.44 -2.73 13.22
N VAL A 434 3.08 -2.25 14.29
CA VAL A 434 3.75 -0.93 14.31
C VAL A 434 5.26 -1.03 14.10
N PHE A 435 5.73 -2.17 13.62
CA PHE A 435 7.13 -2.50 13.39
C PHE A 435 7.35 -2.81 11.90
N HIS A 436 8.57 -3.22 11.51
CA HIS A 436 8.90 -3.44 10.10
C HIS A 436 8.43 -4.81 9.63
N ASP A 437 7.25 -4.84 9.03
CA ASP A 437 6.55 -6.06 8.66
C ASP A 437 6.86 -6.52 7.24
N THR A 438 6.60 -7.80 6.97
CA THR A 438 6.64 -8.37 5.61
C THR A 438 5.31 -9.06 5.35
N LEU A 439 4.50 -8.48 4.46
CA LEU A 439 3.18 -8.97 4.13
C LEU A 439 3.15 -9.41 2.66
N ILE A 440 2.81 -10.67 2.44
CA ILE A 440 2.80 -11.29 1.11
C ILE A 440 1.40 -11.84 0.84
N GLY A 441 0.79 -11.38 -0.26
CA GLY A 441 -0.50 -11.84 -0.75
C GLY A 441 -0.42 -13.18 -1.49
N ASN A 442 -1.46 -13.50 -2.26
CA ASN A 442 -1.54 -14.73 -3.04
C ASN A 442 -1.88 -14.43 -4.52
N ALA A 443 -2.63 -15.31 -5.19
CA ALA A 443 -3.01 -15.11 -6.59
C ALA A 443 -4.42 -14.50 -6.75
N GLY A 444 -5.07 -14.16 -5.63
CA GLY A 444 -6.36 -13.50 -5.55
C GLY A 444 -6.21 -11.98 -5.53
N ILE A 445 -7.29 -11.26 -5.18
CA ILE A 445 -7.18 -9.83 -4.88
C ILE A 445 -6.87 -9.69 -3.39
N ASN A 446 -5.78 -9.02 -3.06
CA ASN A 446 -5.27 -8.87 -1.71
C ASN A 446 -5.17 -7.41 -1.28
N TYR A 447 -5.55 -7.12 -0.03
CA TYR A 447 -5.37 -5.78 0.57
C TYR A 447 -4.35 -5.89 1.68
N LEU A 448 -3.21 -5.24 1.50
CA LEU A 448 -2.08 -5.27 2.41
C LEU A 448 -1.89 -3.90 3.04
N TYR A 449 -2.06 -3.82 4.35
CA TYR A 449 -1.85 -2.61 5.15
C TYR A 449 -0.59 -2.78 5.99
N GLY A 450 0.48 -2.05 5.66
CA GLY A 450 1.78 -2.16 6.35
C GLY A 450 1.69 -1.83 7.84
N GLY A 451 1.04 -0.71 8.17
CA GLY A 451 0.90 -0.23 9.54
C GLY A 451 1.83 0.95 9.79
N ASN A 452 2.49 1.02 10.95
CA ASN A 452 3.65 1.90 11.06
C ASN A 452 4.90 1.05 10.93
N GLY A 453 5.97 1.57 10.37
CA GLY A 453 7.16 0.76 10.16
C GLY A 453 7.79 1.05 8.83
N ASN A 454 8.79 0.27 8.47
CA ASN A 454 9.33 0.29 7.11
C ASN A 454 9.00 -1.09 6.55
N ASP A 455 7.82 -1.17 5.95
CA ASP A 455 7.19 -2.44 5.65
C ASP A 455 7.54 -2.90 4.24
N THR A 456 7.53 -4.22 4.02
CA THR A 456 7.65 -4.82 2.69
C THR A 456 6.35 -5.49 2.33
N LEU A 457 5.74 -5.03 1.24
CA LEU A 457 4.47 -5.51 0.72
C LEU A 457 4.68 -6.15 -0.66
N GLU A 458 4.19 -7.37 -0.83
CA GLU A 458 4.19 -8.10 -2.10
C GLU A 458 2.77 -8.62 -2.35
N GLY A 459 2.05 -8.06 -3.33
CA GLY A 459 0.66 -8.45 -3.62
C GLY A 459 0.54 -9.87 -4.16
N GLY A 460 1.48 -10.25 -5.03
CA GLY A 460 1.39 -11.46 -5.84
C GLY A 460 0.63 -11.17 -7.14
N ALA A 461 -0.04 -12.18 -7.69
CA ALA A 461 -0.87 -11.96 -8.86
C ALA A 461 -2.26 -11.53 -8.41
N GLY A 462 -2.84 -10.50 -8.99
CA GLY A 462 -4.08 -9.97 -8.47
C GLY A 462 -4.34 -8.60 -9.03
N ALA A 463 -5.31 -7.88 -8.46
CA ALA A 463 -5.40 -6.44 -8.64
C ALA A 463 -5.46 -5.89 -7.22
N ASP A 464 -4.29 -5.71 -6.65
CA ASP A 464 -4.08 -5.66 -5.21
C ASP A 464 -4.06 -4.21 -4.70
N LEU A 465 -4.34 -4.04 -3.40
CA LEU A 465 -4.13 -2.77 -2.72
C LEU A 465 -2.93 -2.91 -1.80
N LEU A 466 -1.84 -2.19 -2.10
CA LEU A 466 -0.64 -2.15 -1.28
C LEU A 466 -0.56 -0.77 -0.62
N ASP A 467 -0.84 -0.71 0.67
CA ASP A 467 -0.86 0.53 1.44
C ASP A 467 0.16 0.49 2.58
N GLY A 468 1.31 1.16 2.37
CA GLY A 468 2.39 1.21 3.35
C GLY A 468 2.00 1.90 4.66
N GLN A 469 1.03 2.81 4.61
CA GLN A 469 0.62 3.66 5.73
C GLN A 469 1.77 4.54 6.28
N GLY A 470 2.45 4.11 7.34
CA GLY A 470 3.28 4.97 8.17
C GLY A 470 4.74 4.57 8.23
N GLY A 471 5.56 4.95 7.26
CA GLY A 471 7.00 5.03 7.44
C GLY A 471 7.73 5.09 6.12
N TRP A 472 8.62 4.14 5.85
CA TRP A 472 9.33 4.04 4.56
C TRP A 472 9.11 2.67 3.98
N ASP A 473 8.11 2.60 3.10
CA ASP A 473 7.48 1.36 2.74
C ASP A 473 7.85 0.94 1.33
N ARG A 474 7.92 -0.37 1.14
CA ARG A 474 8.37 -1.02 -0.08
C ARG A 474 7.27 -1.84 -0.71
N ALA A 475 6.96 -1.55 -1.97
CA ALA A 475 6.27 -2.50 -2.85
C ALA A 475 7.31 -3.35 -3.59
N SER A 476 7.14 -4.66 -3.52
CA SER A 476 8.10 -5.64 -4.06
C SER A 476 7.47 -6.46 -5.18
N TYR A 477 8.08 -6.42 -6.36
CA TYR A 477 7.70 -7.23 -7.52
C TYR A 477 8.76 -8.27 -7.92
N ALA A 478 9.75 -8.51 -7.05
CA ALA A 478 10.81 -9.50 -7.30
C ALA A 478 10.30 -10.93 -7.56
N GLY A 479 9.12 -11.28 -7.05
CA GLY A 479 8.44 -12.54 -7.31
C GLY A 479 7.81 -12.66 -8.70
N SER A 480 7.64 -11.55 -9.42
CA SER A 480 6.85 -11.52 -10.65
C SER A 480 7.52 -12.31 -11.78
N SER A 481 6.67 -13.00 -12.54
CA SER A 481 7.08 -13.83 -13.67
C SER A 481 7.15 -13.10 -15.02
N ALA A 482 6.94 -11.79 -15.02
CA ALA A 482 7.09 -10.90 -16.17
C ALA A 482 7.45 -9.48 -15.69
N ALA A 483 7.88 -8.64 -16.63
CA ALA A 483 8.17 -7.24 -16.35
C ALA A 483 6.94 -6.47 -15.85
N VAL A 484 7.19 -5.52 -14.96
CA VAL A 484 6.23 -4.61 -14.36
C VAL A 484 6.46 -3.17 -14.82
N THR A 485 5.39 -2.38 -14.84
CA THR A 485 5.42 -0.93 -15.06
C THR A 485 4.66 -0.28 -13.92
N VAL A 486 5.40 0.42 -13.06
CA VAL A 486 4.91 0.96 -11.78
C VAL A 486 5.21 2.46 -11.70
N ASN A 487 4.20 3.28 -11.35
CA ASN A 487 4.32 4.73 -11.25
C ASN A 487 3.68 5.30 -9.97
N LEU A 488 4.52 5.67 -9.00
CA LEU A 488 4.08 6.24 -7.73
C LEU A 488 3.49 7.66 -7.83
N GLY A 489 3.67 8.34 -8.97
CA GLY A 489 3.35 9.75 -9.16
C GLY A 489 1.96 10.05 -9.74
N ASP A 490 1.29 9.09 -10.37
CA ASP A 490 0.05 9.35 -11.13
C ASP A 490 -1.26 8.95 -10.41
N GLY A 491 -1.15 8.11 -9.36
CA GLY A 491 -2.28 7.62 -8.57
C GLY A 491 -3.25 6.75 -9.36
N LEU A 492 -2.78 6.12 -10.44
CA LEU A 492 -3.51 5.15 -11.23
C LEU A 492 -3.19 3.72 -10.76
N THR A 493 -3.80 2.74 -11.43
CA THR A 493 -3.44 1.34 -11.23
C THR A 493 -2.25 0.97 -12.10
N GLU A 494 -1.38 0.13 -11.55
CA GLU A 494 -0.15 -0.32 -12.21
C GLU A 494 -0.41 -1.39 -13.28
N THR A 495 0.61 -1.72 -14.07
CA THR A 495 0.45 -2.62 -15.23
C THR A 495 1.61 -3.58 -15.39
N GLY A 496 1.35 -4.73 -16.03
CA GLY A 496 2.36 -5.73 -16.35
C GLY A 496 2.69 -6.67 -15.18
N GLY A 497 3.00 -7.93 -15.50
CA GLY A 497 3.35 -8.95 -14.51
C GLY A 497 2.34 -9.04 -13.37
N ASP A 498 2.88 -8.99 -12.15
CA ASP A 498 2.15 -9.05 -10.90
C ASP A 498 1.59 -7.67 -10.52
N ALA A 499 2.08 -6.57 -11.12
CA ALA A 499 1.57 -5.22 -10.90
C ALA A 499 0.23 -4.93 -11.62
N GLU A 500 -0.27 -5.85 -12.45
CA GLU A 500 -1.44 -5.60 -13.31
C GLU A 500 -2.73 -5.32 -12.52
N GLY A 501 -3.10 -4.05 -12.44
CA GLY A 501 -4.31 -3.61 -11.74
C GLY A 501 -4.09 -3.25 -10.27
N ASP A 502 -2.85 -3.34 -9.77
CA ASP A 502 -2.50 -2.95 -8.42
C ASP A 502 -2.69 -1.45 -8.18
N LEU A 503 -3.00 -1.08 -6.94
CA LEU A 503 -3.03 0.29 -6.47
C LEU A 503 -2.06 0.45 -5.29
N LEU A 504 -1.03 1.29 -5.47
CA LEU A 504 -0.03 1.56 -4.45
C LEU A 504 -0.34 2.89 -3.75
N LEU A 505 -0.35 2.86 -2.41
CA LEU A 505 -0.58 4.04 -1.58
C LEU A 505 0.54 4.17 -0.55
N ARG A 506 1.14 5.35 -0.45
CA ARG A 506 2.17 5.67 0.56
C ARG A 506 3.32 4.64 0.52
N ILE A 507 3.91 4.53 -0.67
CA ILE A 507 5.06 3.69 -0.96
C ILE A 507 6.16 4.63 -1.45
N GLU A 508 7.37 4.44 -0.93
CA GLU A 508 8.54 5.23 -1.31
C GLU A 508 9.59 4.37 -2.02
N HIS A 509 9.53 3.04 -1.86
CA HIS A 509 10.49 2.09 -2.39
C HIS A 509 9.82 1.10 -3.35
N LEU A 510 10.35 0.99 -4.57
CA LEU A 510 9.99 -0.03 -5.55
C LEU A 510 11.15 -1.00 -5.77
N GLU A 511 10.85 -2.29 -5.77
CA GLU A 511 11.71 -3.33 -6.36
C GLU A 511 11.00 -3.98 -7.54
N GLY A 512 11.67 -3.99 -8.69
CA GLY A 512 11.21 -4.67 -9.89
C GLY A 512 11.40 -6.19 -9.84
N SER A 513 11.07 -6.82 -10.94
CA SER A 513 11.14 -8.24 -11.22
C SER A 513 12.54 -8.67 -11.71
N ALA A 514 12.62 -9.82 -12.36
CA ALA A 514 13.84 -10.30 -13.03
C ALA A 514 13.81 -10.07 -14.56
N PHE A 515 13.00 -9.10 -15.00
CA PHE A 515 12.75 -8.77 -16.40
C PHE A 515 12.83 -7.25 -16.60
N ASP A 516 12.91 -6.81 -17.85
CA ASP A 516 13.02 -5.39 -18.22
C ASP A 516 11.84 -4.53 -17.70
N ASP A 517 12.00 -3.92 -16.53
CA ASP A 517 10.96 -3.19 -15.81
C ASP A 517 10.97 -1.70 -16.13
N THR A 518 9.86 -1.02 -15.78
CA THR A 518 9.79 0.45 -15.78
C THR A 518 9.28 0.92 -14.43
N LEU A 519 10.14 1.58 -13.66
CA LEU A 519 9.84 2.05 -12.31
C LEU A 519 9.93 3.58 -12.28
N ILE A 520 8.83 4.22 -11.91
CA ILE A 520 8.71 5.68 -11.85
C ILE A 520 8.35 6.08 -10.41
N GLY A 521 9.18 6.95 -9.84
CA GLY A 521 8.98 7.52 -8.52
C GLY A 521 7.96 8.65 -8.47
N SER A 522 7.88 9.31 -7.33
CA SER A 522 6.94 10.39 -7.04
C SER A 522 7.66 11.74 -7.05
N ALA A 523 7.09 12.75 -6.37
CA ALA A 523 7.81 14.01 -6.10
C ALA A 523 8.49 14.02 -4.71
N GLY A 524 8.41 12.92 -3.98
CA GLY A 524 9.11 12.68 -2.71
C GLY A 524 10.48 12.04 -2.94
N ILE A 525 11.16 11.62 -1.86
CA ILE A 525 12.38 10.83 -2.00
C ILE A 525 11.99 9.38 -2.28
N ASN A 526 12.52 8.80 -3.35
CA ASN A 526 12.19 7.47 -3.82
C ASN A 526 13.40 6.56 -3.97
N TYR A 527 13.21 5.26 -3.70
CA TYR A 527 14.24 4.23 -3.82
C TYR A 527 13.77 3.21 -4.85
N LEU A 528 14.41 3.20 -6.02
CA LEU A 528 14.05 2.35 -7.14
C LEU A 528 15.16 1.31 -7.37
N TYR A 529 14.79 0.04 -7.29
CA TYR A 529 15.67 -1.09 -7.57
C TYR A 529 15.14 -1.84 -8.78
N GLY A 530 15.88 -1.82 -9.89
CA GLY A 530 15.49 -2.46 -11.15
C GLY A 530 15.29 -3.96 -10.99
N GLY A 531 16.36 -4.67 -10.61
CA GLY A 531 16.32 -6.12 -10.44
C GLY A 531 17.27 -6.77 -11.42
N ASP A 532 16.96 -7.98 -11.90
CA ASP A 532 17.64 -8.47 -13.11
C ASP A 532 16.85 -7.95 -14.33
N GLY A 533 17.50 -7.68 -15.46
CA GLY A 533 16.80 -7.14 -16.63
C GLY A 533 17.43 -5.84 -17.13
N ASN A 534 16.91 -5.29 -18.21
CA ASN A 534 17.31 -3.96 -18.69
C ASN A 534 16.24 -2.96 -18.27
N ASP A 535 16.43 -2.35 -17.11
CA ASP A 535 15.37 -1.59 -16.46
C ASP A 535 15.38 -0.12 -16.84
N THR A 536 14.22 0.51 -16.81
CA THR A 536 14.08 1.97 -16.93
C THR A 536 13.63 2.56 -15.61
N LEU A 537 14.47 3.41 -15.02
CA LEU A 537 14.24 4.06 -13.74
C LEU A 537 14.09 5.58 -13.94
N GLU A 538 13.02 6.15 -13.39
CA GLU A 538 12.77 7.59 -13.35
C GLU A 538 12.41 7.99 -11.92
N GLY A 539 13.30 8.73 -11.23
CA GLY A 539 13.10 9.12 -9.83
C GLY A 539 11.93 10.09 -9.65
N GLY A 540 11.79 11.02 -10.59
CA GLY A 540 10.93 12.19 -10.44
C GLY A 540 11.67 13.32 -9.73
N ALA A 541 10.93 14.18 -9.05
CA ALA A 541 11.56 15.19 -8.21
C ALA A 541 11.83 14.58 -6.83
N GLY A 542 12.98 14.84 -6.24
CA GLY A 542 13.35 14.17 -5.00
C GLY A 542 14.86 14.21 -4.84
N ALA A 543 15.37 13.49 -3.85
CA ALA A 543 16.80 13.17 -3.79
C ALA A 543 16.86 11.65 -3.77
N ASP A 544 16.75 11.08 -4.96
CA ASP A 544 16.33 9.70 -5.16
C ASP A 544 17.50 8.74 -5.22
N ARG A 545 17.21 7.45 -5.04
CA ARG A 545 18.19 6.38 -5.23
C ARG A 545 17.72 5.50 -6.37
N LEU A 546 18.47 5.51 -7.47
CA LEU A 546 18.20 4.70 -8.66
C LEU A 546 19.28 3.64 -8.78
N ASP A 547 18.91 2.37 -8.61
CA ASP A 547 19.83 1.25 -8.60
C ASP A 547 19.38 0.18 -9.62
N GLY A 548 20.02 0.14 -10.79
CA GLY A 548 19.64 -0.78 -11.87
C GLY A 548 19.83 -2.26 -11.51
N GLN A 549 20.83 -2.54 -10.66
CA GLN A 549 21.23 -3.90 -10.30
C GLN A 549 21.78 -4.72 -11.49
N GLY A 550 20.96 -5.52 -12.15
CA GLY A 550 21.37 -6.68 -12.92
C GLY A 550 21.00 -6.61 -14.40
N GLY A 551 21.60 -5.73 -15.18
CA GLY A 551 21.56 -5.87 -16.63
C GLY A 551 22.14 -4.65 -17.33
N TRP A 552 21.37 -4.04 -18.23
CA TRP A 552 21.72 -2.79 -18.91
C TRP A 552 20.66 -1.75 -18.61
N ASP A 553 20.95 -0.92 -17.63
CA ASP A 553 19.90 -0.14 -16.97
C ASP A 553 19.95 1.32 -17.39
N ARG A 554 18.77 1.92 -17.49
CA ARG A 554 18.55 3.30 -17.91
C ARG A 554 18.03 4.15 -16.76
N ALA A 555 18.73 5.24 -16.45
CA ALA A 555 18.15 6.35 -15.70
C ALA A 555 17.62 7.41 -16.68
N SER A 556 16.37 7.83 -16.50
CA SER A 556 15.71 8.80 -17.37
C SER A 556 15.36 10.09 -16.64
N TYR A 557 15.73 11.21 -17.26
CA TYR A 557 15.37 12.56 -16.82
C TYR A 557 14.50 13.29 -17.84
N THR A 558 13.85 12.56 -18.75
CA THR A 558 13.02 13.15 -19.82
C THR A 558 11.82 13.94 -19.28
N GLY A 559 11.33 13.60 -18.09
CA GLY A 559 10.28 14.33 -17.37
C GLY A 559 10.74 15.64 -16.71
N SER A 560 12.06 15.86 -16.58
CA SER A 560 12.61 16.98 -15.85
C SER A 560 12.23 18.33 -16.45
N SER A 561 11.81 19.24 -15.58
CA SER A 561 11.41 20.60 -15.96
C SER A 561 12.57 21.61 -16.03
N ALA A 562 13.81 21.14 -15.83
CA ALA A 562 15.04 21.90 -15.99
C ALA A 562 16.20 20.97 -16.40
N ALA A 563 17.31 21.59 -16.81
CA ALA A 563 18.52 20.86 -17.14
C ALA A 563 19.07 20.06 -15.96
N VAL A 564 19.64 18.90 -16.26
CA VAL A 564 20.28 17.98 -15.33
C VAL A 564 21.79 17.90 -15.57
N THR A 565 22.54 17.63 -14.51
CA THR A 565 23.96 17.33 -14.54
C THR A 565 24.17 16.01 -13.81
N VAL A 566 24.50 14.97 -14.58
CA VAL A 566 24.54 13.57 -14.11
C VAL A 566 25.88 12.93 -14.44
N ASN A 567 26.52 12.27 -13.47
CA ASN A 567 27.83 11.65 -13.61
C ASN A 567 27.90 10.22 -13.06
N LEU A 568 27.92 9.24 -13.97
CA LEU A 568 28.02 7.82 -13.60
C LEU A 568 29.38 7.41 -13.02
N GLY A 569 30.42 8.23 -13.20
CA GLY A 569 31.82 7.89 -12.91
C GLY A 569 32.31 8.24 -11.51
N ASP A 570 31.64 9.13 -10.77
CA ASP A 570 32.18 9.68 -9.51
C ASP A 570 31.52 9.13 -8.24
N GLY A 571 30.35 8.50 -8.37
CA GLY A 571 29.58 7.97 -7.24
C GLY A 571 29.13 9.05 -6.25
N LEU A 572 28.97 10.29 -6.71
CA LEU A 572 28.48 11.42 -5.94
C LEU A 572 26.96 11.55 -6.08
N VAL A 573 26.44 12.66 -5.54
CA VAL A 573 25.04 13.05 -5.72
C VAL A 573 24.94 13.94 -6.96
N GLU A 574 23.92 13.69 -7.77
CA GLU A 574 23.67 14.43 -9.00
C GLU A 574 23.03 15.80 -8.72
N SER A 575 22.92 16.64 -9.75
CA SER A 575 22.44 18.02 -9.56
C SER A 575 21.61 18.54 -10.73
N GLY A 576 20.74 19.51 -10.43
CA GLY A 576 19.91 20.19 -11.43
C GLY A 576 18.64 19.44 -11.80
N GLY A 577 17.54 20.19 -11.96
CA GLY A 577 16.23 19.63 -12.32
C GLY A 577 15.80 18.52 -11.35
N ASP A 578 15.32 17.43 -11.94
CA ASP A 578 14.91 16.22 -11.23
C ASP A 578 16.11 15.40 -10.72
N ALA A 579 17.33 15.62 -11.21
CA ALA A 579 18.54 14.94 -10.73
C ALA A 579 19.08 15.50 -9.39
N GLU A 580 18.47 16.55 -8.83
CA GLU A 580 19.01 17.26 -7.67
C GLU A 580 19.07 16.39 -6.39
N GLY A 581 20.26 15.88 -6.07
CA GLY A 581 20.49 15.05 -4.89
C GLY A 581 20.36 13.55 -5.15
N ASP A 582 20.08 13.15 -6.39
CA ASP A 582 19.96 11.75 -6.78
C ASP A 582 21.27 10.98 -6.61
N GLN A 583 21.17 9.66 -6.44
CA GLN A 583 22.28 8.72 -6.42
C GLN A 583 22.02 7.58 -7.39
N LEU A 584 22.86 7.48 -8.42
CA LEU A 584 22.76 6.43 -9.43
C LEU A 584 23.78 5.32 -9.17
N LEU A 585 23.33 4.07 -9.27
CA LEU A 585 24.18 2.90 -9.10
C LEU A 585 23.86 1.87 -10.17
N ARG A 586 24.91 1.33 -10.81
CA ARG A 586 24.78 0.28 -11.84
C ARG A 586 23.79 0.73 -12.93
N ILE A 587 24.11 1.87 -13.53
CA ILE A 587 23.39 2.49 -14.64
C ILE A 587 24.40 2.66 -15.76
N GLU A 588 24.04 2.25 -16.96
CA GLU A 588 24.88 2.35 -18.15
C GLU A 588 24.30 3.33 -19.19
N HIS A 589 22.99 3.61 -19.12
CA HIS A 589 22.25 4.44 -20.05
C HIS A 589 21.66 5.66 -19.34
N LEU A 590 21.99 6.86 -19.83
CA LEU A 590 21.41 8.13 -19.39
C LEU A 590 20.59 8.76 -20.51
N GLU A 591 19.40 9.23 -20.16
CA GLU A 591 18.61 10.17 -20.98
C GLU A 591 18.42 11.48 -20.25
N GLY A 592 18.83 12.57 -20.90
CA GLY A 592 18.62 13.92 -20.43
C GLY A 592 17.16 14.39 -20.59
N SER A 593 16.97 15.65 -20.22
CA SER A 593 15.74 16.40 -20.26
C SER A 593 15.52 17.06 -21.63
N ALA A 594 14.63 18.06 -21.67
CA ALA A 594 14.43 18.91 -22.85
C ALA A 594 15.20 20.24 -22.75
N PHE A 595 16.23 20.29 -21.90
CA PHE A 595 17.02 21.47 -21.59
C PHE A 595 18.51 21.15 -21.74
N HIS A 596 19.37 22.15 -21.53
CA HIS A 596 20.81 22.00 -21.79
C HIS A 596 21.49 21.16 -20.71
N ASP A 597 21.61 19.87 -20.98
CA ASP A 597 22.06 18.88 -20.02
C ASP A 597 23.58 18.68 -20.04
N THR A 598 24.11 18.12 -18.96
CA THR A 598 25.49 17.64 -18.89
C THR A 598 25.47 16.20 -18.42
N LEU A 599 25.78 15.27 -19.32
CA LEU A 599 25.75 13.84 -19.06
C LEU A 599 27.16 13.27 -19.16
N ILE A 600 27.63 12.69 -18.07
CA ILE A 600 28.98 12.13 -17.94
C ILE A 600 28.87 10.62 -17.66
N GLY A 601 29.51 9.83 -18.50
CA GLY A 601 29.58 8.38 -18.40
C GLY A 601 30.62 7.90 -17.38
N SER A 602 30.86 6.60 -17.41
CA SER A 602 31.76 5.89 -16.50
C SER A 602 33.03 5.43 -17.25
N ALA A 603 33.74 4.44 -16.71
CA ALA A 603 34.81 3.75 -17.45
C ALA A 603 34.31 2.48 -18.19
N GLY A 604 33.01 2.20 -18.12
CA GLY A 604 32.33 1.12 -18.82
C GLY A 604 31.85 1.55 -20.21
N ILE A 605 31.02 0.74 -20.87
CA ILE A 605 30.33 1.18 -22.10
C ILE A 605 29.07 1.94 -21.68
N ASN A 606 28.92 3.18 -22.16
CA ASN A 606 27.83 4.07 -21.79
C ASN A 606 27.01 4.56 -22.99
N TYR A 607 25.71 4.75 -22.76
CA TYR A 607 24.78 5.31 -23.74
C TYR A 607 24.26 6.64 -23.18
N LEU A 608 24.64 7.75 -23.81
CA LEU A 608 24.30 9.09 -23.35
C LEU A 608 23.46 9.79 -24.41
N TYR A 609 22.19 10.06 -24.07
CA TYR A 609 21.22 10.70 -24.95
C TYR A 609 20.88 12.09 -24.38
N GLY A 610 21.31 13.14 -25.07
CA GLY A 610 21.14 14.54 -24.63
C GLY A 610 19.68 14.93 -24.47
N GLY A 611 18.90 14.78 -25.54
CA GLY A 611 17.48 15.13 -25.54
C GLY A 611 17.23 16.32 -26.44
N ASP A 612 16.24 17.16 -26.12
CA ASP A 612 16.19 18.49 -26.73
C ASP A 612 17.10 19.40 -25.91
N GLY A 613 17.84 20.33 -26.50
CA GLY A 613 18.75 21.17 -25.73
C GLY A 613 20.07 21.40 -26.45
N ASN A 614 20.99 22.05 -25.77
CA ASN A 614 22.36 22.17 -26.23
C ASN A 614 23.21 21.44 -25.20
N ASP A 615 23.42 20.16 -25.43
CA ASP A 615 23.84 19.24 -24.40
C ASP A 615 25.36 19.05 -24.43
N THR A 616 25.92 18.71 -23.28
CA THR A 616 27.32 18.30 -23.14
C THR A 616 27.37 16.84 -22.75
N LEU A 617 27.98 16.02 -23.61
CA LEU A 617 28.14 14.59 -23.42
C LEU A 617 29.61 14.23 -23.27
N GLU A 618 29.99 13.58 -22.17
CA GLU A 618 31.33 13.05 -21.92
C GLU A 618 31.20 11.55 -21.67
N GLY A 619 31.64 10.70 -22.61
CA GLY A 619 31.51 9.24 -22.50
C GLY A 619 32.35 8.64 -21.36
N GLY A 620 33.54 9.20 -21.15
CA GLY A 620 34.59 8.60 -20.34
C GLY A 620 35.37 7.56 -21.12
N ALA A 621 35.99 6.60 -20.43
CA ALA A 621 36.64 5.50 -21.12
C ALA A 621 35.59 4.43 -21.45
N GLY A 622 35.61 3.88 -22.64
CA GLY A 622 34.53 2.97 -23.03
C GLY A 622 34.52 2.80 -24.54
N ALA A 623 33.47 2.20 -25.07
CA ALA A 623 33.18 2.26 -26.49
C ALA A 623 31.74 2.76 -26.58
N ASP A 624 31.60 4.06 -26.42
CA ASP A 624 30.38 4.69 -25.97
C ASP A 624 29.49 5.13 -27.12
N ARG A 625 28.22 5.37 -26.80
CA ARG A 625 27.25 5.97 -27.74
C ARG A 625 26.86 7.33 -27.20
N LEU A 626 27.29 8.38 -27.89
CA LEU A 626 26.97 9.76 -27.57
C LEU A 626 26.01 10.28 -28.64
N ASP A 627 24.79 10.62 -28.23
CA ASP A 627 23.74 11.05 -29.15
C ASP A 627 23.10 12.35 -28.65
N GLY A 628 23.45 13.48 -29.25
CA GLY A 628 22.96 14.81 -28.83
C GLY A 628 21.45 14.97 -29.03
N GLN A 629 20.90 14.30 -30.05
CA GLN A 629 19.52 14.42 -30.49
C GLN A 629 19.13 15.82 -30.99
N GLY A 630 18.69 16.71 -30.11
CA GLY A 630 17.85 17.84 -30.44
C GLY A 630 18.43 19.20 -30.04
N GLY A 631 19.53 19.64 -30.64
CA GLY A 631 19.86 21.06 -30.69
C GLY A 631 21.27 21.30 -31.16
N TRP A 632 22.14 21.86 -30.31
CA TRP A 632 23.56 22.10 -30.62
C TRP A 632 24.42 21.45 -29.55
N ASP A 633 24.90 20.26 -29.89
CA ASP A 633 25.38 19.34 -28.88
C ASP A 633 26.90 19.17 -28.96
N MET A 634 27.53 19.04 -27.79
CA MET A 634 28.96 18.89 -27.61
C MET A 634 29.30 17.47 -27.14
N ALA A 635 30.22 16.81 -27.85
CA ALA A 635 30.98 15.71 -27.28
C ALA A 635 32.31 16.25 -26.73
N SER A 636 32.55 16.08 -25.42
CA SER A 636 33.77 16.55 -24.76
C SER A 636 34.69 15.38 -24.43
N TYR A 637 35.96 15.55 -24.79
CA TYR A 637 37.07 14.66 -24.45
C TYR A 637 38.11 15.36 -23.56
N ALA A 638 37.75 16.47 -22.92
CA ALA A 638 38.64 17.26 -22.07
C ALA A 638 39.24 16.44 -20.91
N GLY A 639 38.51 15.42 -20.43
CA GLY A 639 38.95 14.49 -19.40
C GLY A 639 39.96 13.43 -19.87
N SER A 640 40.12 13.24 -21.18
CA SER A 640 40.91 12.14 -21.75
C SER A 640 42.38 12.20 -21.35
N SER A 641 42.90 11.05 -20.94
CA SER A 641 44.30 10.90 -20.51
C SER A 641 45.29 10.68 -21.67
N ALA A 642 44.82 10.72 -22.90
CA ALA A 642 45.61 10.66 -24.13
C ALA A 642 44.91 11.41 -25.26
N ALA A 643 45.64 11.64 -26.35
CA ALA A 643 45.09 12.28 -27.53
C ALA A 643 43.96 11.47 -28.16
N VAL A 644 42.96 12.18 -28.66
CA VAL A 644 41.78 11.67 -29.36
C VAL A 644 41.82 12.02 -30.84
N SER A 645 41.21 11.16 -31.65
CA SER A 645 41.01 11.36 -33.09
C SER A 645 39.53 11.13 -33.38
N VAL A 646 38.82 12.23 -33.64
CA VAL A 646 37.35 12.26 -33.75
C VAL A 646 36.93 12.86 -35.08
N ASN A 647 35.99 12.21 -35.79
CA ASN A 647 35.50 12.64 -37.10
C ASN A 647 33.96 12.58 -37.20
N LEU A 648 33.31 13.75 -37.14
CA LEU A 648 31.85 13.87 -37.24
C LEU A 648 31.30 13.52 -38.64
N GLY A 649 32.14 13.50 -39.68
CA GLY A 649 31.73 13.39 -41.08
C GLY A 649 31.62 11.97 -41.64
N ASP A 650 32.21 10.96 -41.00
CA ASP A 650 32.33 9.62 -41.60
C ASP A 650 31.37 8.55 -41.02
N GLY A 651 30.79 8.83 -39.85
CA GLY A 651 29.86 7.93 -39.15
C GLY A 651 30.49 6.61 -38.70
N LEU A 652 31.82 6.58 -38.56
CA LEU A 652 32.58 5.43 -38.11
C LEU A 652 32.64 5.38 -36.57
N VAL A 653 33.60 4.60 -36.06
CA VAL A 653 33.95 4.63 -34.64
C VAL A 653 35.16 5.51 -34.49
N GLU A 654 35.20 6.27 -33.40
CA GLU A 654 36.31 7.17 -33.11
C GLU A 654 37.49 6.39 -32.50
N SER A 655 38.64 7.04 -32.35
CA SER A 655 39.87 6.36 -31.92
C SER A 655 40.76 7.23 -31.03
N GLY A 656 41.56 6.58 -30.19
CA GLY A 656 42.52 7.25 -29.30
C GLY A 656 41.91 7.79 -28.01
N GLY A 657 42.65 7.66 -26.91
CA GLY A 657 42.21 8.13 -25.60
C GLY A 657 40.84 7.56 -25.20
N ASP A 658 39.99 8.44 -24.67
CA ASP A 658 38.62 8.13 -24.29
C ASP A 658 37.67 8.00 -25.51
N ALA A 659 38.07 8.47 -26.70
CA ALA A 659 37.27 8.30 -27.93
C ALA A 659 37.36 6.89 -28.54
N GLU A 660 38.16 5.98 -27.98
CA GLU A 660 38.44 4.68 -28.60
C GLU A 660 37.20 3.77 -28.70
N GLY A 661 36.61 3.69 -29.89
CA GLY A 661 35.45 2.85 -30.16
C GLY A 661 34.11 3.57 -30.01
N ASP A 662 34.13 4.85 -29.65
CA ASP A 662 32.95 5.69 -29.50
C ASP A 662 32.19 5.86 -30.82
N ARG A 663 30.89 6.13 -30.71
CA ARG A 663 30.02 6.50 -31.82
C ARG A 663 29.27 7.78 -31.49
N LEU A 664 29.53 8.81 -32.26
CA LEU A 664 28.87 10.11 -32.12
C LEU A 664 27.73 10.24 -33.12
N LEU A 665 26.59 10.74 -32.67
CA LEU A 665 25.43 11.01 -33.51
C LEU A 665 24.85 12.37 -33.15
N ARG A 666 24.55 13.19 -34.15
CA ARG A 666 23.94 14.52 -33.96
C ARG A 666 24.74 15.34 -32.95
N ILE A 667 26.03 15.49 -33.26
CA ILE A 667 26.99 16.29 -32.51
C ILE A 667 27.54 17.32 -33.48
N GLU A 668 27.54 18.59 -33.07
CA GLU A 668 28.04 19.70 -33.88
C GLU A 668 29.33 20.30 -33.28
N HIS A 669 29.60 20.02 -32.01
CA HIS A 669 30.69 20.58 -31.24
C HIS A 669 31.60 19.47 -30.68
N LEU A 670 32.92 19.63 -30.88
CA LEU A 670 33.95 18.79 -30.28
C LEU A 670 34.88 19.60 -29.40
N GLU A 671 35.18 19.07 -28.23
CA GLU A 671 36.27 19.54 -27.37
C GLU A 671 37.30 18.43 -27.20
N GLY A 672 38.55 18.72 -27.56
CA GLY A 672 39.69 17.84 -27.41
C GLY A 672 40.18 17.70 -25.96
N SER A 673 41.18 16.86 -25.81
CA SER A 673 41.90 16.57 -24.58
C SER A 673 43.00 17.61 -24.27
N ALA A 674 43.88 17.29 -23.32
CA ALA A 674 45.08 18.08 -23.03
C ALA A 674 46.32 17.60 -23.83
N PHE A 675 46.12 16.84 -24.91
CA PHE A 675 47.15 16.23 -25.75
C PHE A 675 46.92 16.58 -27.22
N SER A 676 47.88 16.25 -28.07
CA SER A 676 47.82 16.56 -29.50
C SER A 676 46.71 15.79 -30.24
N ASP A 677 45.57 16.43 -30.40
CA ASP A 677 44.34 15.83 -30.91
C ASP A 677 44.18 15.99 -32.42
N THR A 678 43.28 15.20 -32.99
CA THR A 678 42.80 15.37 -34.37
C THR A 678 41.27 15.45 -34.36
N LEU A 679 40.73 16.63 -34.63
CA LEU A 679 39.30 16.88 -34.61
C LEU A 679 38.84 17.27 -36.02
N ILE A 680 37.92 16.48 -36.57
CA ILE A 680 37.39 16.66 -37.92
C ILE A 680 35.87 16.88 -37.83
N GLY A 681 35.40 17.99 -38.38
CA GLY A 681 34.00 18.35 -38.46
C GLY A 681 33.24 17.61 -39.57
N SER A 682 32.04 18.07 -39.83
CA SER A 682 31.11 17.49 -40.80
C SER A 682 30.96 18.42 -42.02
N ALA A 683 29.85 18.31 -42.76
CA ALA A 683 29.48 19.28 -43.78
C ALA A 683 28.51 20.36 -43.27
N GLY A 684 28.19 20.33 -41.97
CA GLY A 684 27.39 21.34 -41.26
C GLY A 684 28.27 22.44 -40.67
N ILE A 685 27.68 23.31 -39.84
CA ILE A 685 28.47 24.26 -39.04
C ILE A 685 29.01 23.52 -37.82
N ASN A 686 30.32 23.56 -37.62
CA ASN A 686 31.01 22.84 -36.56
C ASN A 686 31.86 23.74 -35.66
N TYR A 687 31.90 23.41 -34.38
CA TYR A 687 32.70 24.11 -33.38
C TYR A 687 33.75 23.13 -32.85
N LEU A 688 35.01 23.36 -33.16
CA LEU A 688 36.11 22.48 -32.77
C LEU A 688 37.06 23.25 -31.83
N PHE A 689 37.25 22.71 -30.63
CA PHE A 689 38.18 23.25 -29.64
C PHE A 689 39.30 22.24 -29.40
N GLY A 690 40.54 22.61 -29.75
CA GLY A 690 41.71 21.72 -29.65
C GLY A 690 42.00 21.29 -28.21
N GLY A 691 42.02 22.25 -27.28
CA GLY A 691 42.38 22.01 -25.89
C GLY A 691 43.81 22.45 -25.61
N ASP A 692 44.47 21.86 -24.62
CA ASP A 692 45.93 21.98 -24.53
C ASP A 692 46.52 20.93 -25.49
N GLY A 693 47.61 21.19 -26.19
CA GLY A 693 48.09 20.20 -27.14
C GLY A 693 48.81 20.81 -28.33
N ASN A 694 48.97 20.02 -29.37
CA ASN A 694 49.39 20.55 -30.67
C ASN A 694 48.41 19.92 -31.64
N ASP A 695 47.29 20.59 -31.83
CA ASP A 695 46.10 19.93 -32.32
C ASP A 695 45.98 20.10 -33.83
N THR A 696 45.29 19.17 -34.48
CA THR A 696 44.93 19.27 -35.89
C THR A 696 43.42 19.39 -36.00
N LEU A 697 42.96 20.52 -36.54
CA LEU A 697 41.55 20.84 -36.73
C LEU A 697 41.24 20.90 -38.24
N GLU A 698 40.18 20.21 -38.66
CA GLU A 698 39.62 20.28 -40.01
C GLU A 698 38.11 20.51 -39.89
N GLY A 699 37.62 21.70 -40.24
CA GLY A 699 36.19 22.03 -40.11
C GLY A 699 35.31 21.23 -41.07
N GLY A 700 35.80 21.01 -42.29
CA GLY A 700 35.02 20.48 -43.40
C GLY A 700 34.30 21.61 -44.14
N ALA A 701 33.15 21.29 -44.74
CA ALA A 701 32.33 22.34 -45.35
C ALA A 701 31.41 22.91 -44.28
N GLY A 702 31.26 24.22 -44.21
CA GLY A 702 30.53 24.84 -43.12
C GLY A 702 30.93 26.29 -42.97
N ALA A 703 30.41 26.97 -41.96
CA ALA A 703 30.97 28.24 -41.51
C ALA A 703 31.43 28.00 -40.08
N ASP A 704 32.62 27.43 -39.96
CA ASP A 704 33.05 26.71 -38.77
C ASP A 704 33.78 27.62 -37.78
N ARG A 705 33.86 27.18 -36.53
CA ARG A 705 34.68 27.82 -35.52
C ARG A 705 35.77 26.85 -35.10
N LEU A 706 37.02 27.18 -35.45
CA LEU A 706 38.19 26.36 -35.18
C LEU A 706 39.09 27.11 -34.19
N ASP A 707 39.20 26.58 -32.97
CA ASP A 707 39.93 27.24 -31.88
C ASP A 707 40.99 26.29 -31.30
N GLY A 708 42.26 26.51 -31.63
CA GLY A 708 43.36 25.66 -31.19
C GLY A 708 43.58 25.68 -29.67
N GLN A 709 43.19 26.77 -29.03
CA GLN A 709 43.43 27.02 -27.60
C GLN A 709 44.92 27.00 -27.22
N GLY A 710 45.44 25.90 -26.67
CA GLY A 710 46.66 25.85 -25.90
C GLY A 710 47.76 25.04 -26.55
N GLY A 711 48.50 25.58 -27.50
CA GLY A 711 49.82 25.06 -27.86
C GLY A 711 50.27 25.47 -29.24
N TRP A 712 50.56 24.49 -30.11
CA TRP A 712 50.94 24.75 -31.51
C TRP A 712 49.99 24.04 -32.45
N ASP A 713 48.99 24.79 -32.90
CA ASP A 713 47.79 24.20 -33.46
C ASP A 713 47.73 24.39 -34.97
N LYS A 714 47.26 23.35 -35.66
CA LYS A 714 47.14 23.26 -37.11
C LYS A 714 45.68 23.31 -37.52
N VAL A 715 45.34 24.21 -38.43
CA VAL A 715 44.14 24.08 -39.28
C VAL A 715 44.55 23.55 -40.64
N SER A 716 43.84 22.52 -41.12
CA SER A 716 44.05 21.94 -42.46
C SER A 716 42.84 22.16 -43.36
N TYR A 717 43.10 22.68 -44.56
CA TYR A 717 42.17 22.74 -45.68
C TYR A 717 42.56 21.79 -46.82
N ALA A 718 43.40 20.79 -46.54
CA ALA A 718 43.91 19.86 -47.54
C ALA A 718 42.78 19.05 -48.23
N GLY A 719 41.65 18.85 -47.53
CA GLY A 719 40.43 18.22 -48.05
C GLY A 719 39.61 19.10 -49.00
N SER A 720 39.87 20.42 -49.02
CA SER A 720 39.04 21.39 -49.75
C SER A 720 39.02 21.14 -51.25
N SER A 721 37.82 21.22 -51.82
CA SER A 721 37.58 21.03 -53.25
C SER A 721 37.80 22.29 -54.10
N ALA A 722 38.23 23.39 -53.49
CA ALA A 722 38.61 24.64 -54.13
C ALA A 722 39.69 25.38 -53.31
N GLY A 723 40.30 26.40 -53.90
CA GLY A 723 41.29 27.24 -53.24
C GLY A 723 40.68 28.03 -52.07
N VAL A 724 41.44 28.16 -51.00
CA VAL A 724 41.05 28.86 -49.76
C VAL A 724 41.81 30.19 -49.63
N SER A 725 41.17 31.17 -48.99
CA SER A 725 41.74 32.46 -48.65
C SER A 725 41.61 32.65 -47.14
N VAL A 726 42.72 32.48 -46.42
CA VAL A 726 42.77 32.42 -44.95
C VAL A 726 43.77 33.42 -44.38
N ASN A 727 43.37 34.17 -43.35
CA ASN A 727 44.20 35.17 -42.70
C ASN A 727 44.18 35.09 -41.17
N LEU A 728 45.24 34.53 -40.59
CA LEU A 728 45.38 34.37 -39.13
C LEU A 728 45.54 35.70 -38.37
N GLY A 729 45.79 36.80 -39.06
CA GLY A 729 46.17 38.10 -38.47
C GLY A 729 45.05 39.12 -38.30
N ASP A 730 43.89 38.95 -38.94
CA ASP A 730 42.83 39.98 -38.97
C ASP A 730 41.62 39.68 -38.07
N GLY A 731 41.47 38.43 -37.63
CA GLY A 731 40.36 37.97 -36.80
C GLY A 731 39.00 38.10 -37.48
N LEU A 732 38.96 38.03 -38.81
CA LEU A 732 37.76 38.02 -39.62
C LEU A 732 37.30 36.59 -39.93
N VAL A 733 36.24 36.49 -40.72
CA VAL A 733 35.82 35.22 -41.31
C VAL A 733 36.61 34.96 -42.59
N GLU A 734 37.00 33.71 -42.79
CA GLU A 734 37.74 33.30 -43.98
C GLU A 734 36.83 33.07 -45.18
N SER A 735 37.42 32.82 -46.35
CA SER A 735 36.67 32.67 -47.60
C SER A 735 37.25 31.64 -48.55
N GLY A 736 36.41 31.10 -49.43
CA GLY A 736 36.83 30.16 -50.48
C GLY A 736 36.93 28.72 -50.01
N GLY A 737 36.46 27.79 -50.85
CA GLY A 737 36.48 26.36 -50.56
C GLY A 737 35.79 26.03 -49.24
N ASP A 738 36.44 25.16 -48.46
CA ASP A 738 36.00 24.76 -47.13
C ASP A 738 36.24 25.84 -46.07
N ALA A 739 37.05 26.88 -46.35
CA ALA A 739 37.26 28.01 -45.44
C ALA A 739 36.12 29.06 -45.46
N GLU A 740 35.08 28.88 -46.27
CA GLU A 740 34.05 29.90 -46.49
C GLU A 740 33.21 30.17 -45.25
N GLY A 741 33.49 31.28 -44.56
CA GLY A 741 32.78 31.70 -43.35
C GLY A 741 33.42 31.21 -42.05
N ASP A 742 34.51 30.46 -42.14
CA ASP A 742 35.25 29.94 -40.98
C ASP A 742 35.83 31.04 -40.11
N GLN A 743 35.96 30.77 -38.82
CA GLN A 743 36.66 31.60 -37.85
C GLN A 743 37.77 30.81 -37.18
N LEU A 744 39.01 31.22 -37.42
CA LEU A 744 40.18 30.61 -36.79
C LEU A 744 40.62 31.44 -35.58
N LEU A 745 40.89 30.76 -34.46
CA LEU A 745 41.40 31.39 -33.25
C LEU A 745 42.57 30.57 -32.71
N ARG A 746 43.65 31.28 -32.33
CA ARG A 746 44.85 30.67 -31.70
C ARG A 746 45.39 29.52 -32.54
N ILE A 747 45.68 29.82 -33.81
CA ILE A 747 46.23 28.89 -34.78
C ILE A 747 47.58 29.41 -35.23
N GLU A 748 48.60 28.56 -35.20
CA GLU A 748 49.97 28.89 -35.62
C GLU A 748 50.35 28.20 -36.92
N HIS A 749 49.70 27.07 -37.24
CA HIS A 749 49.98 26.26 -38.42
C HIS A 749 48.76 26.22 -39.36
N LEU A 750 48.99 26.55 -40.62
CA LEU A 750 47.96 26.55 -41.65
C LEU A 750 48.42 25.72 -42.84
N GLU A 751 47.56 24.81 -43.29
CA GLU A 751 47.77 24.01 -44.51
C GLU A 751 46.64 24.32 -45.49
N GLY A 752 47.01 24.77 -46.69
CA GLY A 752 46.12 25.04 -47.80
C GLY A 752 45.59 23.78 -48.46
N SER A 753 44.90 23.99 -49.57
CA SER A 753 44.23 22.97 -50.37
C SER A 753 45.14 22.40 -51.46
N SER A 754 44.52 21.76 -52.46
CA SER A 754 45.21 21.32 -53.69
C SER A 754 44.94 22.25 -54.87
N TYR A 755 44.49 23.46 -54.59
CA TYR A 755 44.17 24.52 -55.54
C TYR A 755 44.87 25.82 -55.15
N ALA A 756 44.83 26.84 -56.01
CA ALA A 756 45.45 28.13 -55.73
C ALA A 756 44.88 28.78 -54.47
N ASP A 757 45.71 28.86 -53.43
CA ASP A 757 45.36 29.39 -52.12
C ASP A 757 45.96 30.80 -51.87
N ILE A 758 45.33 31.54 -50.95
CA ILE A 758 45.84 32.82 -50.43
C ILE A 758 45.96 32.68 -48.91
N LEU A 759 47.18 32.51 -48.40
CA LEU A 759 47.43 32.23 -46.99
C LEU A 759 48.23 33.37 -46.36
N THR A 760 47.67 34.00 -45.33
CA THR A 760 48.31 35.08 -44.57
C THR A 760 48.46 34.68 -43.09
N GLY A 761 49.68 34.76 -42.58
CA GLY A 761 49.99 34.53 -41.17
C GLY A 761 49.71 35.73 -40.28
N SER A 762 50.07 35.61 -39.01
CA SER A 762 49.80 36.59 -37.95
C SER A 762 51.01 37.51 -37.70
N ALA A 763 51.07 38.14 -36.52
CA ALA A 763 52.28 38.82 -36.04
C ALA A 763 53.16 37.92 -35.13
N GLY A 764 52.74 36.66 -34.93
CA GLY A 764 53.47 35.62 -34.21
C GLY A 764 54.36 34.77 -35.13
N ILE A 765 54.87 33.65 -34.63
CA ILE A 765 55.59 32.70 -35.50
C ILE A 765 54.57 31.76 -36.13
N ASN A 766 54.55 31.68 -37.45
CA ASN A 766 53.61 30.86 -38.21
C ASN A 766 54.31 29.79 -39.07
N TRP A 767 53.65 28.64 -39.21
CA TRP A 767 54.00 27.60 -40.18
C TRP A 767 52.92 27.53 -41.24
N MET A 768 53.29 27.68 -42.51
CA MET A 768 52.31 27.70 -43.60
C MET A 768 52.75 26.80 -44.74
N GLY A 769 51.82 25.98 -45.22
CA GLY A 769 51.97 25.17 -46.43
C GLY A 769 50.87 25.50 -47.44
N GLY A 770 51.24 25.90 -48.65
CA GLY A 770 50.30 26.14 -49.76
C GLY A 770 49.64 24.85 -50.22
N GLY A 771 50.45 23.84 -50.52
CA GLY A 771 49.97 22.51 -50.87
C GLY A 771 50.23 22.23 -52.34
N ALA A 772 49.20 22.03 -53.14
CA ALA A 772 49.35 22.02 -54.58
C ALA A 772 48.56 23.20 -55.14
N GLY A 773 49.05 23.91 -56.14
CA GLY A 773 48.32 25.10 -56.56
C GLY A 773 49.18 26.10 -57.27
N ALA A 774 48.83 27.36 -57.12
CA ALA A 774 49.70 28.48 -57.45
C ALA A 774 49.39 29.45 -56.32
N ASP A 775 50.16 29.33 -55.25
CA ASP A 775 49.71 29.76 -53.93
C ASP A 775 50.37 31.08 -53.55
N GLU A 776 49.61 32.01 -52.96
CA GLU A 776 50.14 33.25 -52.40
C GLU A 776 50.33 33.07 -50.88
N LEU A 777 51.57 33.09 -50.40
CA LEU A 777 51.89 32.92 -48.97
C LEU A 777 52.56 34.18 -48.41
N ALA A 778 51.91 34.81 -47.42
CA ALA A 778 52.44 35.97 -46.69
C ALA A 778 52.61 35.64 -45.19
N GLY A 779 53.86 35.46 -44.73
CA GLY A 779 54.16 35.09 -43.33
C GLY A 779 53.54 36.02 -42.29
N GLY A 780 53.49 37.31 -42.61
CA GLY A 780 53.14 38.36 -41.66
C GLY A 780 54.37 38.78 -40.87
N GLY A 781 54.19 39.24 -39.64
CA GLY A 781 55.32 39.55 -38.76
C GLY A 781 55.71 38.32 -37.98
N GLY A 782 56.99 37.99 -37.83
CA GLY A 782 57.33 36.75 -37.15
C GLY A 782 58.70 36.25 -37.54
N ASN A 783 58.93 34.96 -37.33
CA ASN A 783 60.06 34.26 -37.94
C ASN A 783 59.49 32.98 -38.51
N ASP A 784 58.87 33.09 -39.67
CA ASP A 784 57.90 32.13 -40.16
C ASP A 784 58.57 31.03 -40.98
N ARG A 785 57.85 29.91 -41.13
CA ARG A 785 58.25 28.80 -41.98
C ARG A 785 57.22 28.61 -43.07
N LEU A 786 57.62 28.84 -44.32
CA LEU A 786 56.75 28.83 -45.49
C LEU A 786 57.13 27.69 -46.43
N SER A 787 56.13 26.98 -46.94
CA SER A 787 56.27 25.96 -47.99
C SER A 787 55.22 26.22 -49.05
N GLY A 788 55.62 26.43 -50.30
CA GLY A 788 54.67 26.61 -51.41
C GLY A 788 54.03 25.28 -51.79
N GLY A 789 54.85 24.23 -51.83
CA GLY A 789 54.46 22.90 -52.22
C GLY A 789 54.70 22.68 -53.71
N THR A 790 53.68 22.25 -54.47
CA THR A 790 53.82 22.05 -55.91
C THR A 790 53.04 23.07 -56.70
N GLY A 791 53.71 23.75 -57.63
CA GLY A 791 53.08 24.72 -58.50
C GLY A 791 53.93 25.97 -58.59
N ALA A 792 53.34 27.08 -59.05
CA ALA A 792 54.06 28.34 -59.17
C ALA A 792 53.63 29.26 -58.05
N ASP A 793 54.45 29.36 -57.02
CA ASP A 793 54.05 29.95 -55.74
C ASP A 793 54.68 31.34 -55.53
N ASP A 794 53.90 32.25 -54.94
CA ASP A 794 54.29 33.63 -54.62
C ASP A 794 54.52 33.75 -53.10
N PHE A 795 55.77 33.92 -52.67
CA PHE A 795 56.10 34.23 -51.28
C PHE A 795 56.20 35.74 -51.08
N ILE A 796 55.29 36.30 -50.27
CA ILE A 796 55.06 37.74 -50.15
C ILE A 796 55.73 38.30 -48.87
N PHE A 797 56.48 39.40 -49.01
CA PHE A 797 57.19 40.06 -47.91
C PHE A 797 57.02 41.60 -47.88
N ASN A 798 56.95 42.14 -46.67
CA ASN A 798 56.91 43.56 -46.31
C ASN A 798 57.96 43.92 -45.25
N THR A 799 58.26 45.21 -45.08
CA THR A 799 59.05 45.66 -43.92
C THR A 799 58.34 45.30 -42.62
N GLY A 800 59.10 44.73 -41.67
CA GLY A 800 58.56 44.26 -40.39
C GLY A 800 58.19 42.77 -40.35
N ASP A 801 58.31 42.05 -41.46
CA ASP A 801 57.94 40.61 -41.52
C ASP A 801 58.90 39.71 -40.74
N GLY A 802 60.13 40.19 -40.48
CA GLY A 802 61.08 39.51 -39.60
C GLY A 802 61.99 38.54 -40.34
N SER A 803 62.25 37.36 -39.77
CA SER A 803 63.23 36.42 -40.31
C SER A 803 62.63 35.08 -40.68
N ASP A 804 62.22 34.95 -41.93
CA ASP A 804 61.44 33.81 -42.42
C ASP A 804 62.29 32.78 -43.15
N THR A 805 61.77 31.57 -43.25
CA THR A 805 62.40 30.46 -43.95
C THR A 805 61.45 29.85 -44.96
N ILE A 806 61.81 29.90 -46.24
CA ILE A 806 61.14 29.17 -47.32
C ILE A 806 61.82 27.82 -47.52
N THR A 807 61.04 26.76 -47.55
CA THR A 807 61.56 25.41 -47.35
C THR A 807 61.74 24.58 -48.61
N ASP A 808 61.10 24.99 -49.70
CA ASP A 808 60.97 24.24 -50.95
C ASP A 808 61.04 25.10 -52.21
N PHE A 809 61.51 26.36 -52.11
CA PHE A 809 61.60 27.31 -53.23
C PHE A 809 62.17 26.70 -54.52
N GLU A 810 61.39 26.67 -55.59
CA GLU A 810 61.73 26.15 -56.91
C GLU A 810 62.14 27.29 -57.87
N LEU A 811 63.44 27.34 -58.20
CA LEU A 811 64.02 28.36 -59.09
C LEU A 811 63.32 28.44 -60.45
N GLY A 812 62.94 29.64 -60.86
CA GLY A 812 62.28 29.91 -62.13
C GLY A 812 60.83 29.41 -62.23
N LEU A 813 60.25 28.95 -61.12
CA LEU A 813 58.83 28.61 -60.99
C LEU A 813 58.17 29.46 -59.90
N ASP A 814 58.82 29.55 -58.73
CA ASP A 814 58.36 30.35 -57.59
C ASP A 814 58.92 31.77 -57.62
N ASP A 815 58.18 32.71 -57.07
CA ASP A 815 58.51 34.13 -57.01
C ASP A 815 58.59 34.61 -55.56
N ILE A 816 59.60 35.46 -55.26
CA ILE A 816 59.66 36.23 -54.01
C ILE A 816 59.13 37.64 -54.27
N ARG A 817 57.94 37.95 -53.78
CA ARG A 817 57.25 39.21 -53.98
C ARG A 817 57.48 40.18 -52.81
N ILE A 818 58.31 41.20 -53.03
CA ILE A 818 58.63 42.22 -52.03
C ILE A 818 57.76 43.46 -52.26
N LEU A 819 56.82 43.70 -51.35
CA LEU A 819 55.85 44.80 -51.42
C LEU A 819 56.37 46.09 -50.74
N SER A 820 57.32 45.97 -49.81
CA SER A 820 57.98 47.12 -49.17
C SER A 820 59.39 46.78 -48.64
N GLY A 821 60.28 47.77 -48.57
CA GLY A 821 61.64 47.61 -48.02
C GLY A 821 62.76 47.45 -49.06
N ALA A 822 62.42 47.04 -50.27
CA ALA A 822 63.29 47.03 -51.46
C ALA A 822 62.48 47.40 -52.70
N SER A 823 63.08 48.07 -53.68
CA SER A 823 62.42 48.52 -54.93
C SER A 823 63.04 47.92 -56.19
N SER A 824 64.14 47.20 -56.03
CA SER A 824 64.84 46.51 -57.12
C SER A 824 65.75 45.43 -56.55
N PHE A 825 66.17 44.48 -57.41
CA PHE A 825 67.12 43.42 -57.06
C PHE A 825 68.44 43.95 -56.48
N GLY A 826 68.86 45.17 -56.88
CA GLY A 826 70.08 45.79 -56.37
C GLY A 826 70.00 46.25 -54.90
N ASP A 827 68.80 46.32 -54.33
CA ASP A 827 68.57 46.68 -52.92
C ASP A 827 68.74 45.47 -51.98
N LEU A 828 68.86 44.25 -52.54
CA LEU A 828 68.98 43.01 -51.79
C LEU A 828 70.45 42.68 -51.47
N THR A 829 70.70 42.18 -50.26
CA THR A 829 71.95 41.53 -49.89
C THR A 829 71.72 40.02 -49.87
N ILE A 830 72.29 39.31 -50.85
CA ILE A 830 72.13 37.86 -50.98
C ILE A 830 73.46 37.15 -50.70
N THR A 831 73.49 36.29 -49.69
CA THR A 831 74.69 35.55 -49.26
C THR A 831 74.39 34.08 -49.03
N ASP A 832 75.37 33.20 -49.22
CA ASP A 832 75.24 31.81 -48.78
C ASP A 832 75.36 31.68 -47.25
N SER A 833 74.50 30.86 -46.66
CA SER A 833 74.56 30.39 -45.28
C SER A 833 74.57 28.85 -45.29
N GLY A 834 75.76 28.27 -45.46
CA GLY A 834 75.90 26.83 -45.65
C GLY A 834 75.40 26.39 -47.03
N ALA A 835 74.36 25.56 -47.08
CA ALA A 835 73.71 25.11 -48.33
C ALA A 835 72.47 25.95 -48.70
N ASN A 836 72.18 27.00 -47.93
CA ASN A 836 71.00 27.85 -48.08
C ASN A 836 71.38 29.23 -48.60
N ALA A 837 70.47 29.90 -49.29
CA ALA A 837 70.62 31.32 -49.63
C ALA A 837 69.93 32.18 -48.56
N LEU A 838 70.59 33.25 -48.13
CA LEU A 838 70.05 34.26 -47.23
C LEU A 838 69.86 35.56 -48.01
N VAL A 839 68.62 35.99 -48.19
CA VAL A 839 68.23 37.27 -48.80
C VAL A 839 67.92 38.26 -47.69
N GLN A 840 68.54 39.44 -47.70
CA GLN A 840 68.30 40.47 -46.69
C GLN A 840 68.00 41.82 -47.34
N PHE A 841 67.00 42.52 -46.81
CA PHE A 841 66.66 43.89 -47.18
C PHE A 841 65.98 44.58 -46.00
N ALA A 842 66.18 45.88 -45.85
CA ALA A 842 65.66 46.65 -44.72
C ALA A 842 65.89 45.93 -43.36
N ASP A 843 64.81 45.53 -42.68
CA ASP A 843 64.77 44.78 -41.43
C ASP A 843 64.33 43.32 -41.58
N VAL A 844 64.17 42.83 -42.81
CA VAL A 844 63.70 41.47 -43.15
C VAL A 844 64.87 40.58 -43.58
N SER A 845 64.81 39.29 -43.22
CA SER A 845 65.73 38.29 -43.76
C SER A 845 65.03 36.99 -44.12
N ILE A 846 65.17 36.56 -45.37
CA ILE A 846 64.57 35.34 -45.90
C ILE A 846 65.66 34.29 -46.09
N THR A 847 65.47 33.12 -45.49
CA THR A 847 66.33 31.95 -45.72
C THR A 847 65.65 31.00 -46.70
N LEU A 848 66.26 30.77 -47.85
CA LEU A 848 65.82 29.77 -48.83
C LEU A 848 66.60 28.48 -48.60
N LEU A 849 65.94 27.43 -48.13
CA LEU A 849 66.60 26.17 -47.83
C LEU A 849 67.06 25.45 -49.10
N ASN A 850 68.30 24.97 -49.10
CA ASN A 850 68.91 24.22 -50.20
C ASN A 850 68.99 24.95 -51.56
N VAL A 851 68.88 26.28 -51.55
CA VAL A 851 69.06 27.12 -52.73
C VAL A 851 70.48 27.71 -52.73
N ASP A 852 71.20 27.57 -53.83
CA ASP A 852 72.49 28.23 -54.05
C ASP A 852 72.24 29.68 -54.49
N HIS A 853 72.81 30.65 -53.76
CA HIS A 853 72.54 32.05 -54.03
C HIS A 853 72.99 32.54 -55.43
N THR A 854 73.92 31.82 -56.08
CA THR A 854 74.42 32.18 -57.42
C THR A 854 73.41 31.89 -58.52
N LEU A 855 72.39 31.09 -58.21
CA LEU A 855 71.32 30.72 -59.13
C LEU A 855 70.14 31.70 -59.07
N LEU A 856 70.04 32.51 -58.00
CA LEU A 856 69.03 33.55 -57.87
C LEU A 856 69.31 34.71 -58.84
N MET A 857 68.30 35.04 -59.62
CA MET A 857 68.31 36.06 -60.65
C MET A 857 67.24 37.11 -60.39
N SER A 858 67.26 38.22 -61.12
CA SER A 858 66.31 39.31 -60.91
C SER A 858 64.86 38.94 -61.23
N ASP A 859 64.63 37.87 -61.98
CA ASP A 859 63.32 37.33 -62.34
C ASP A 859 62.70 36.41 -61.29
N ASP A 860 63.47 35.92 -60.31
CA ASP A 860 62.91 35.22 -59.12
C ASP A 860 62.31 36.21 -58.09
N PHE A 861 62.35 37.52 -58.38
CA PHE A 861 61.91 38.58 -57.46
C PHE A 861 60.95 39.56 -58.16
N LEU A 862 59.82 39.81 -57.51
CA LEU A 862 58.84 40.81 -57.90
C LEU A 862 58.88 41.98 -56.93
N PHE A 863 58.96 43.23 -57.43
CA PHE A 863 59.00 44.44 -56.62
C PHE A 863 57.78 45.33 -56.93
N ALA A 864 57.14 45.88 -55.89
CA ALA A 864 55.99 46.78 -56.00
C ALA A 864 56.32 48.21 -56.47
#